data_AF-A0A939GXZ6-F1
#
_entry.id   AF-A0A939GXZ6-F1
#
_cell.length_a   1.000
_cell.length_b   1.000
_cell.length_c   1.000
_cell.angle_alpha   90.00
_cell.angle_beta   90.00
_cell.angle_gamma   90.00
#
_symmetry.space_group_name_H-M   'P 1'
#
loop_
_entity.id
_entity.type
_entity.pdbx_description
1 polymer ?
#
loop_
_entity_poly.entity_id
_entity_poly.type
_entity_poly.pdbx_seq_one_letter_code
_entity_poly.pdbx_strand_id
1 'polypeptide(L)'
;MPVKRIPPGGGFARMTEAVTTEYGQLLDLVRQAIRDKLRLSANGGDFYADVRGIWPDRVVVQYKGRLYSYPYTLTADNAVSLGDAQEVVADYAPVGAAPVSVREANADDQETAFREAADGSIEVTLIRAGRSGNRNYYPDAALREAAPMFEGVRVFAKSDAEHIAGKGKDVRNLIGGIYSVRFIEGTVPDSGALVGTFKAIDPSDAAVTKMVEAVKRGMQGLLGLSIDADARTRIRKAGAEKLREAVRFVKVHSVDLIVEPGAGGGLDRLTEAADPDFPTPTPESEQGSQAMPLWKQRMLEAVKAKDPAKYAAVNFETITDDEVVNLHEAVCGPLVPAADSSVSNTQRVTEAQGDSTPLTRADLAVFELRGVARERIGAAQLPQASKERLLAQVATAGADRLTEAAVAQLIKDEGGYVARLTESGAVRVPMFGQGSIQVGDRSLTMRDMLDAFWDPGHKDHGRVQSIKECYVEMTGDRQVTGRLRECDQSRMVESLGSSSFAEVLGDSITRRMLADYRAAVDFDGWRQLVSVVPLNDFRVQHRTRWGGYGDLPAVAEGADYQPLGSPTDEEATYRATKRGGTEDVTLEMIKNDDVGVIRRIPGKLSRAAKRTLAKFVFDFLRNNQAIYDGKALFHADHGNLFTAALDKTALAAHRLAMLKQTEMDSNDRIGITPTRLIVPVELQEAAVDLFKLATNNEKTFIQTLTMNIIPVWYWTDANDWCTAADPLDIPGIEMGFLDGKEEPELFVQDSPTLGSMFAADKLTYKIRHIYGGAVTDFRAFTKAVVA
;
A
#
# COMPACT_ATOMS: atom_id res chain seq x y z
N MET A 1 -47.51 16.49 -33.85
CA MET A 1 -46.65 17.46 -33.14
C MET A 1 -45.44 17.76 -34.02
N PRO A 2 -44.90 18.99 -34.04
CA PRO A 2 -43.69 19.30 -34.81
C PRO A 2 -42.50 18.51 -34.24
N VAL A 3 -41.72 17.87 -35.10
CA VAL A 3 -40.57 17.06 -34.68
C VAL A 3 -39.48 17.98 -34.10
N LYS A 4 -38.97 17.65 -32.89
CA LYS A 4 -37.91 18.44 -32.24
C LYS A 4 -36.58 18.32 -33.02
N ARG A 5 -35.92 19.45 -33.26
CA ARG A 5 -34.60 19.51 -33.92
C ARG A 5 -33.47 19.12 -32.95
N ILE A 6 -32.36 18.60 -33.48
CA ILE A 6 -31.15 18.32 -32.71
C ILE A 6 -30.52 19.67 -32.29
N PRO A 7 -30.16 19.87 -31.00
CA PRO A 7 -29.51 21.11 -30.56
C PRO A 7 -28.13 21.31 -31.21
N PRO A 8 -27.73 22.54 -31.57
CA PRO A 8 -26.38 22.81 -32.09
C PRO A 8 -25.30 22.60 -31.02
N GLY A 9 -24.38 21.67 -31.27
CA GLY A 9 -23.23 21.36 -30.39
C GLY A 9 -22.53 20.05 -30.78
N GLY A 10 -21.22 19.95 -30.56
CA GLY A 10 -20.41 18.81 -30.99
C GLY A 10 -20.42 17.63 -30.02
N GLY A 11 -20.54 16.42 -30.57
CA GLY A 11 -20.13 15.17 -29.92
C GLY A 11 -21.26 14.20 -29.57
N PHE A 12 -21.04 12.93 -29.94
CA PHE A 12 -21.88 11.75 -29.68
C PHE A 12 -22.31 11.61 -28.21
N ALA A 13 -21.55 12.18 -27.27
CA ALA A 13 -21.81 12.16 -25.83
C ALA A 13 -23.10 12.87 -25.39
N ARG A 14 -23.62 13.84 -26.17
CA ARG A 14 -24.91 14.49 -25.85
C ARG A 14 -26.14 13.76 -26.39
N MET A 15 -25.97 12.79 -27.29
CA MET A 15 -27.09 11.99 -27.78
C MET A 15 -27.40 10.77 -26.91
N THR A 16 -26.47 10.33 -26.06
CA THR A 16 -26.67 9.18 -25.16
C THR A 16 -27.56 9.49 -23.94
N GLU A 17 -27.84 10.77 -23.68
CA GLU A 17 -28.68 11.22 -22.54
C GLU A 17 -30.09 11.71 -22.95
N ALA A 18 -30.46 11.63 -24.24
CA ALA A 18 -31.77 12.06 -24.72
C ALA A 18 -32.69 10.85 -25.01
N VAL A 19 -33.86 10.84 -24.39
CA VAL A 19 -34.92 9.81 -24.51
C VAL A 19 -35.11 9.34 -25.97
N THR A 20 -34.90 8.05 -26.21
CA THR A 20 -34.81 7.39 -27.53
C THR A 20 -36.06 7.49 -28.40
N THR A 21 -37.22 7.88 -27.85
CA THR A 21 -38.49 7.92 -28.59
C THR A 21 -38.74 9.22 -29.36
N GLU A 22 -38.18 10.37 -28.95
CA GLU A 22 -38.45 11.67 -29.61
C GLU A 22 -37.56 11.91 -30.84
N TYR A 23 -36.30 11.44 -30.82
CA TYR A 23 -35.34 11.61 -31.92
C TYR A 23 -35.39 10.47 -32.95
N GLY A 24 -36.00 9.33 -32.62
CA GLY A 24 -36.21 8.22 -33.55
C GLY A 24 -37.06 8.62 -34.76
N GLN A 25 -38.11 9.43 -34.55
CA GLN A 25 -38.97 9.91 -35.65
C GLN A 25 -38.23 10.81 -36.64
N LEU A 26 -37.32 11.67 -36.15
CA LEU A 26 -36.45 12.48 -37.01
C LEU A 26 -35.50 11.59 -37.82
N LEU A 27 -34.90 10.59 -37.16
CA LEU A 27 -33.98 9.65 -37.80
C LEU A 27 -34.69 8.85 -38.91
N ASP A 28 -35.93 8.41 -38.68
CA ASP A 28 -36.72 7.66 -39.67
C ASP A 28 -37.09 8.52 -40.87
N LEU A 29 -37.52 9.78 -40.66
CA LEU A 29 -37.82 10.72 -41.76
C LEU A 29 -36.59 11.02 -42.61
N VAL A 30 -35.44 11.28 -41.98
CA VAL A 30 -34.18 11.54 -42.68
C VAL A 30 -33.68 10.29 -43.41
N ARG A 31 -33.79 9.10 -42.79
CA ARG A 31 -33.44 7.82 -43.42
C ARG A 31 -34.32 7.51 -44.62
N GLN A 32 -35.62 7.81 -44.56
CA GLN A 32 -36.55 7.66 -45.68
C GLN A 32 -36.19 8.59 -46.84
N ALA A 33 -35.93 9.87 -46.58
CA ALA A 33 -35.51 10.82 -47.60
C ALA A 33 -34.20 10.41 -48.30
N ILE A 34 -33.22 9.87 -47.56
CA ILE A 34 -31.96 9.38 -48.13
C ILE A 34 -32.21 8.14 -48.99
N ARG A 35 -33.05 7.21 -48.52
CA ARG A 35 -33.43 6.02 -49.28
C ARG A 35 -34.08 6.42 -50.60
N ASP A 36 -34.99 7.39 -50.59
CA ASP A 36 -35.67 7.85 -51.80
C ASP A 36 -34.70 8.55 -52.76
N LYS A 37 -33.78 9.39 -52.25
CA LYS A 37 -32.72 10.02 -53.06
C LYS A 37 -31.75 9.00 -53.67
N LEU A 38 -31.35 7.98 -52.92
CA LEU A 38 -30.47 6.91 -53.41
C LEU A 38 -31.18 6.01 -54.42
N ARG A 39 -32.47 5.69 -54.21
CA ARG A 39 -33.32 4.97 -55.18
C ARG A 39 -33.46 5.70 -56.51
N LEU A 40 -33.57 7.03 -56.49
CA LEU A 40 -33.62 7.87 -57.70
C LEU A 40 -32.27 7.94 -58.44
N SER A 41 -31.15 7.87 -57.72
CA SER A 41 -29.80 7.95 -58.31
C SER A 41 -29.27 6.62 -58.87
N ALA A 42 -29.82 5.49 -58.44
CA ALA A 42 -29.33 4.16 -58.80
C ALA A 42 -30.51 3.24 -59.19
N ASN A 43 -30.86 3.21 -60.47
CA ASN A 43 -31.85 2.32 -61.12
C ASN A 43 -32.28 1.08 -60.30
N GLY A 44 -33.35 1.24 -59.50
CA GLY A 44 -34.28 0.15 -59.13
C GLY A 44 -33.81 -0.93 -58.15
N GLY A 45 -32.74 -0.74 -57.37
CA GLY A 45 -32.33 -1.68 -56.31
C GLY A 45 -32.88 -1.35 -54.92
N ASP A 46 -33.05 -2.36 -54.05
CA ASP A 46 -33.24 -2.10 -52.62
C ASP A 46 -31.89 -1.73 -51.98
N PHE A 47 -31.75 -0.45 -51.63
CA PHE A 47 -30.52 0.09 -51.05
C PHE A 47 -30.66 0.25 -49.54
N TYR A 48 -29.79 -0.42 -48.79
CA TYR A 48 -29.61 -0.20 -47.37
C TYR A 48 -28.47 0.80 -47.16
N ALA A 49 -28.79 1.98 -46.63
CA ALA A 49 -27.81 2.99 -46.23
C ALA A 49 -27.72 2.99 -44.71
N ASP A 50 -26.53 2.71 -44.17
CA ASP A 50 -26.32 2.71 -42.72
C ASP A 50 -25.98 4.13 -42.24
N VAL A 51 -26.75 4.65 -41.27
CA VAL A 51 -26.57 6.02 -40.78
C VAL A 51 -25.53 5.98 -39.66
N ARG A 52 -24.35 6.55 -39.92
CA ARG A 52 -23.22 6.56 -38.98
C ARG A 52 -23.29 7.70 -37.97
N GLY A 53 -23.96 8.80 -38.32
CA GLY A 53 -24.19 9.92 -37.41
C GLY A 53 -25.16 10.94 -37.99
N ILE A 54 -25.89 11.63 -37.10
CA ILE A 54 -26.82 12.71 -37.46
C ILE A 54 -26.50 13.96 -36.64
N TRP A 55 -26.49 15.11 -37.30
CA TRP A 55 -26.24 16.43 -36.74
C TRP A 55 -27.40 17.37 -37.13
N PRO A 56 -27.50 18.57 -36.54
CA PRO A 56 -28.61 19.50 -36.83
C PRO A 56 -28.74 19.92 -38.30
N ASP A 57 -27.63 19.96 -39.04
CA ASP A 57 -27.52 20.48 -40.40
C ASP A 57 -27.17 19.40 -41.45
N ARG A 58 -26.71 18.22 -41.01
CA ARG A 58 -26.20 17.16 -41.90
C ARG A 58 -26.35 15.76 -41.31
N VAL A 59 -26.31 14.77 -42.19
CA VAL A 59 -26.34 13.34 -41.82
C VAL A 59 -25.24 12.61 -42.59
N VAL A 60 -24.50 11.75 -41.90
CA VAL A 60 -23.44 10.94 -42.50
C VAL A 60 -23.91 9.50 -42.62
N VAL A 61 -23.87 8.99 -43.84
CA VAL A 61 -24.26 7.62 -44.17
C VAL A 61 -23.10 6.87 -44.79
N GLN A 62 -23.02 5.58 -44.51
CA GLN A 62 -22.11 4.68 -45.20
C GLN A 62 -22.85 4.03 -46.37
N TYR A 63 -22.29 4.19 -47.57
CA TYR A 63 -22.81 3.57 -48.78
C TYR A 63 -21.65 2.96 -49.58
N LYS A 64 -21.76 1.66 -49.90
CA LYS A 64 -20.72 0.88 -50.60
C LYS A 64 -19.30 1.04 -50.01
N GLY A 65 -19.20 1.07 -48.68
CA GLY A 65 -17.94 1.17 -47.96
C GLY A 65 -17.35 2.58 -47.83
N ARG A 66 -17.98 3.60 -48.44
CA ARG A 66 -17.57 5.02 -48.34
C ARG A 66 -18.56 5.82 -47.50
N LEU A 67 -18.09 6.86 -46.82
CA LEU A 67 -18.93 7.74 -46.01
C LEU A 67 -19.31 8.98 -46.82
N TYR A 68 -20.60 9.29 -46.84
CA TYR A 68 -21.15 10.48 -47.51
C TYR A 68 -21.92 11.32 -46.50
N SER A 69 -21.61 12.62 -46.46
CA SER A 69 -22.35 13.62 -45.71
C SER A 69 -23.39 14.27 -46.62
N TYR A 70 -24.66 14.23 -46.21
CA TYR A 70 -25.76 14.92 -46.86
C TYR A 70 -26.25 16.07 -45.97
N PRO A 71 -26.23 17.33 -46.44
CA PRO A 71 -26.90 18.40 -45.72
C PRO A 71 -28.42 18.21 -45.83
N TYR A 72 -29.14 18.42 -44.73
CA TYR A 72 -30.61 18.32 -44.73
C TYR A 72 -31.27 19.51 -44.05
N THR A 73 -32.48 19.84 -44.52
CA THR A 73 -33.33 20.86 -43.90
C THR A 73 -34.68 20.27 -43.60
N LEU A 74 -35.24 20.62 -42.43
CA LEU A 74 -36.55 20.17 -41.97
C LEU A 74 -37.52 21.36 -41.92
N THR A 75 -38.57 21.35 -42.72
CA THR A 75 -39.62 22.40 -42.70
C THR A 75 -40.61 22.16 -41.55
N ALA A 76 -41.41 23.19 -41.23
CA ALA A 76 -42.41 23.12 -40.15
C ALA A 76 -43.48 22.02 -40.34
N ASP A 77 -43.66 21.57 -41.59
CA ASP A 77 -44.59 20.50 -41.97
C ASP A 77 -43.95 19.09 -41.94
N ASN A 78 -42.80 18.94 -41.25
CA ASN A 78 -42.02 17.69 -41.15
C ASN A 78 -41.51 17.13 -42.49
N ALA A 79 -41.37 17.96 -43.53
CA ALA A 79 -40.74 17.55 -44.79
C ALA A 79 -39.21 17.73 -44.73
N VAL A 80 -38.47 16.70 -45.15
CA VAL A 80 -37.00 16.71 -45.22
C VAL A 80 -36.54 16.95 -46.66
N SER A 81 -35.74 18.00 -46.88
CA SER A 81 -35.04 18.22 -48.15
C SER A 81 -33.55 17.94 -48.00
N LEU A 82 -32.97 17.19 -48.94
CA LEU A 82 -31.56 16.78 -48.94
C LEU A 82 -30.77 17.48 -50.05
N GLY A 83 -29.69 18.17 -49.67
CA GLY A 83 -28.70 18.69 -50.61
C GLY A 83 -27.75 17.61 -51.13
N ASP A 84 -26.77 18.00 -51.95
CA ASP A 84 -25.87 17.06 -52.64
C ASP A 84 -24.88 16.38 -51.69
N ALA A 85 -24.47 15.17 -52.06
CA ALA A 85 -23.60 14.31 -51.24
C ALA A 85 -22.15 14.79 -51.31
N GLN A 86 -21.49 14.88 -50.15
CA GLN A 86 -20.06 15.11 -50.07
C GLN A 86 -19.38 13.88 -49.43
N GLU A 87 -18.38 13.31 -50.08
CA GLU A 87 -17.59 12.20 -49.51
C GLU A 87 -16.77 12.73 -48.31
N VAL A 88 -16.85 12.02 -47.19
CA VAL A 88 -16.18 12.38 -45.93
C VAL A 88 -15.39 11.19 -45.40
N VAL A 89 -14.37 11.44 -44.59
CA VAL A 89 -13.56 10.41 -43.93
C VAL A 89 -13.70 10.58 -42.43
N ALA A 90 -13.71 9.49 -41.67
CA ALA A 90 -13.80 9.53 -40.22
C ALA A 90 -12.39 9.67 -39.62
N ASP A 91 -12.09 10.85 -39.07
CA ASP A 91 -10.86 11.10 -38.33
C ASP A 91 -11.09 10.94 -36.81
N TYR A 92 -10.23 10.19 -36.13
CA TYR A 92 -10.28 9.99 -34.68
C TYR A 92 -9.48 11.08 -33.96
N ALA A 93 -10.16 11.90 -33.15
CA ALA A 93 -9.54 12.93 -32.32
C ALA A 93 -9.63 12.55 -30.82
N PRO A 94 -8.51 12.30 -30.12
CA PRO A 94 -8.53 12.09 -28.68
C PRO A 94 -8.90 13.40 -27.96
N VAL A 95 -9.83 13.34 -27.02
CA VAL A 95 -10.28 14.51 -26.26
C VAL A 95 -9.26 14.83 -25.16
N GLY A 96 -8.33 15.73 -25.44
CA GLY A 96 -7.40 16.26 -24.44
C GLY A 96 -6.32 17.18 -25.01
N ALA A 97 -6.53 18.49 -24.84
CA ALA A 97 -5.58 19.61 -24.96
C ALA A 97 -5.00 19.95 -26.35
N ALA A 98 -5.10 21.23 -26.71
CA ALA A 98 -4.43 21.89 -27.82
C ALA A 98 -3.59 23.07 -27.28
N PRO A 99 -2.68 23.71 -28.04
CA PRO A 99 -1.94 23.30 -29.25
C PRO A 99 -0.40 23.51 -29.12
N VAL A 100 0.43 23.00 -30.04
CA VAL A 100 1.39 23.74 -30.91
C VAL A 100 2.03 22.73 -31.88
N SER A 101 1.92 22.98 -33.18
CA SER A 101 2.53 22.19 -34.26
C SER A 101 3.75 22.91 -34.86
N VAL A 102 4.85 22.18 -35.08
CA VAL A 102 5.78 22.43 -36.19
C VAL A 102 6.01 21.09 -36.91
N ARG A 103 5.80 21.12 -38.23
CA ARG A 103 5.87 19.99 -39.18
C ARG A 103 7.31 19.53 -39.42
N GLU A 104 7.47 18.24 -39.69
CA GLU A 104 8.01 17.75 -40.97
C GLU A 104 7.57 16.31 -41.23
N ALA A 105 7.52 15.94 -42.51
CA ALA A 105 6.71 14.87 -43.08
C ALA A 105 7.54 13.69 -43.59
N ASN A 106 6.82 12.56 -43.76
CA ASN A 106 7.08 11.39 -44.62
C ASN A 106 8.00 10.29 -44.09
N ALA A 107 7.40 9.13 -43.81
CA ALA A 107 7.49 7.97 -44.70
C ALA A 107 6.38 6.97 -44.36
N ASP A 108 5.57 6.61 -45.36
CA ASP A 108 4.68 5.45 -45.33
C ASP A 108 5.49 4.18 -45.06
N ASP A 109 5.07 3.36 -44.11
CA ASP A 109 5.20 1.90 -44.19
C ASP A 109 4.11 1.23 -43.35
N GLN A 110 3.61 0.12 -43.87
CA GLN A 110 2.31 -0.50 -43.60
C GLN A 110 2.12 -1.01 -42.15
N GLU A 111 1.02 -0.62 -41.48
CA GLU A 111 0.63 -1.20 -40.19
C GLU A 111 -0.18 -2.49 -40.37
N THR A 112 0.46 -3.63 -40.12
CA THR A 112 -0.21 -4.84 -39.64
C THR A 112 -0.68 -4.61 -38.20
N ALA A 113 -1.94 -4.88 -37.91
CA ALA A 113 -2.49 -4.70 -36.56
C ALA A 113 -1.98 -5.79 -35.60
N PHE A 114 -1.05 -5.42 -34.72
CA PHE A 114 -0.51 -6.26 -33.64
C PHE A 114 -1.52 -6.33 -32.48
N ARG A 115 -1.91 -7.53 -32.05
CA ARG A 115 -2.70 -7.73 -30.81
C ARG A 115 -1.76 -7.63 -29.60
N GLU A 116 -1.93 -6.59 -28.80
CA GLU A 116 -1.10 -6.31 -27.62
C GLU A 116 -1.29 -7.37 -26.52
N ALA A 117 -0.21 -7.84 -25.90
CA ALA A 117 -0.28 -8.67 -24.70
C ALA A 117 -0.67 -7.83 -23.47
N ALA A 118 -1.75 -8.22 -22.79
CA ALA A 118 -2.25 -7.57 -21.58
C ALA A 118 -1.38 -7.81 -20.33
N ASP A 119 -0.31 -8.61 -20.45
CA ASP A 119 0.54 -9.07 -19.35
C ASP A 119 1.78 -8.17 -19.10
N GLY A 120 1.94 -7.09 -19.87
CA GLY A 120 3.07 -6.16 -19.73
C GLY A 120 4.41 -6.71 -20.24
N SER A 121 4.39 -7.75 -21.07
CA SER A 121 5.60 -8.33 -21.65
C SER A 121 6.17 -7.50 -22.82
N ILE A 122 7.50 -7.30 -22.81
CA ILE A 122 8.19 -6.42 -23.77
C ILE A 122 9.41 -7.16 -24.32
N GLU A 123 9.59 -7.15 -25.65
CA GLU A 123 10.85 -7.55 -26.26
C GLU A 123 11.89 -6.45 -26.03
N VAL A 124 13.03 -6.82 -25.46
CA VAL A 124 14.06 -5.91 -25.00
C VAL A 124 15.44 -6.32 -25.51
N THR A 125 16.22 -5.33 -25.91
CA THR A 125 17.65 -5.50 -26.19
C THR A 125 18.40 -5.34 -24.88
N LEU A 126 19.10 -6.38 -24.44
CA LEU A 126 19.87 -6.37 -23.20
C LEU A 126 21.21 -5.66 -23.37
N ILE A 127 21.89 -5.95 -24.49
CA ILE A 127 23.22 -5.43 -24.80
C ILE A 127 23.49 -5.53 -26.30
N ARG A 128 24.14 -4.50 -26.86
CA ARG A 128 24.65 -4.49 -28.23
C ARG A 128 26.14 -4.78 -28.24
N ALA A 129 26.60 -5.54 -29.23
CA ALA A 129 28.00 -5.79 -29.46
C ALA A 129 28.73 -4.49 -29.83
N GLY A 130 30.04 -4.46 -29.55
CA GLY A 130 30.90 -3.32 -29.82
C GLY A 130 31.26 -2.51 -28.57
N ARG A 131 31.55 -1.22 -28.78
CA ARG A 131 32.09 -0.32 -27.75
C ARG A 131 30.97 0.20 -26.84
N SER A 132 31.14 0.00 -25.54
CA SER A 132 30.30 0.58 -24.49
C SER A 132 30.83 1.94 -24.00
N GLY A 133 29.95 2.79 -23.48
CA GLY A 133 30.27 4.07 -22.84
C GLY A 133 31.27 3.94 -21.68
N ASN A 134 31.31 2.79 -21.01
CA ASN A 134 32.21 2.50 -19.88
C ASN A 134 33.59 1.96 -20.30
N ARG A 135 34.04 2.22 -21.55
CA ARG A 135 35.31 1.74 -22.14
C ARG A 135 35.47 0.21 -22.17
N ASN A 136 34.36 -0.52 -22.06
CA ASN A 136 34.30 -1.96 -22.29
C ASN A 136 34.01 -2.24 -23.76
N TYR A 137 34.44 -3.40 -24.25
CA TYR A 137 34.16 -3.88 -25.60
C TYR A 137 33.58 -5.29 -25.53
N TYR A 138 32.42 -5.49 -26.17
CA TYR A 138 31.67 -6.75 -26.15
C TYR A 138 31.70 -7.39 -27.55
N PRO A 139 32.49 -8.45 -27.78
CA PRO A 139 32.53 -9.13 -29.06
C PRO A 139 31.32 -10.06 -29.24
N ASP A 140 30.90 -10.29 -30.49
CA ASP A 140 29.73 -11.13 -30.83
C ASP A 140 29.87 -12.54 -30.24
N ALA A 141 31.08 -13.12 -30.31
CA ALA A 141 31.36 -14.45 -29.80
C ALA A 141 31.10 -14.59 -28.28
N ALA A 142 31.44 -13.56 -27.50
CA ALA A 142 31.23 -13.58 -26.05
C ALA A 142 29.74 -13.41 -25.69
N LEU A 143 29.00 -12.59 -26.45
CA LEU A 143 27.55 -12.43 -26.26
C LEU A 143 26.78 -13.69 -26.68
N ARG A 144 27.20 -14.35 -27.77
CA ARG A 144 26.61 -15.62 -28.23
C ARG A 144 26.78 -16.74 -27.21
N GLU A 145 27.97 -16.85 -26.59
CA GLU A 145 28.19 -17.84 -25.52
C GLU A 145 27.42 -17.49 -24.25
N ALA A 146 27.21 -16.20 -23.96
CA ALA A 146 26.55 -15.75 -22.75
C ALA A 146 25.02 -15.83 -22.79
N ALA A 147 24.38 -16.00 -23.95
CA ALA A 147 22.92 -15.97 -24.08
C ALA A 147 22.17 -16.86 -23.05
N PRO A 148 22.57 -18.11 -22.77
CA PRO A 148 21.91 -18.93 -21.76
C PRO A 148 22.05 -18.40 -20.32
N MET A 149 23.05 -17.56 -20.04
CA MET A 149 23.29 -17.00 -18.70
C MET A 149 22.32 -15.85 -18.37
N PHE A 150 21.62 -15.31 -19.36
CA PHE A 150 20.64 -14.24 -19.19
C PHE A 150 19.21 -14.76 -19.01
N GLU A 151 18.98 -16.08 -19.14
CA GLU A 151 17.67 -16.69 -18.95
C GLU A 151 17.29 -16.71 -17.46
N GLY A 152 16.14 -16.13 -17.13
CA GLY A 152 15.64 -16.00 -15.75
C GLY A 152 16.35 -14.94 -14.91
N VAL A 153 17.15 -14.05 -15.52
CA VAL A 153 17.84 -12.98 -14.78
C VAL A 153 16.84 -11.94 -14.29
N ARG A 154 17.02 -11.52 -13.03
CA ARG A 154 16.16 -10.56 -12.32
C ARG A 154 16.37 -9.14 -12.85
N VAL A 155 15.27 -8.42 -13.01
CA VAL A 155 15.25 -7.02 -13.46
C VAL A 155 14.86 -6.09 -12.34
N PHE A 156 15.70 -5.09 -12.05
CA PHE A 156 15.45 -4.10 -11.00
C PHE A 156 15.30 -2.69 -11.57
N ALA A 157 14.36 -1.88 -11.05
CA ALA A 157 14.30 -0.45 -11.32
C ALA A 157 15.28 0.31 -10.41
N LYS A 158 16.27 1.00 -10.97
CA LYS A 158 17.30 1.72 -10.20
C LYS A 158 17.60 3.09 -10.79
N SER A 159 18.16 3.97 -9.95
CA SER A 159 18.81 5.18 -10.46
C SER A 159 20.20 4.87 -11.03
N ASP A 160 20.67 5.68 -11.97
CA ASP A 160 22.00 5.55 -12.59
C ASP A 160 23.13 5.54 -11.53
N ALA A 161 22.99 6.35 -10.48
CA ALA A 161 23.96 6.42 -9.38
C ALA A 161 24.03 5.12 -8.55
N GLU A 162 22.90 4.46 -8.32
CA GLU A 162 22.85 3.19 -7.58
C GLU A 162 23.39 2.03 -8.41
N HIS A 163 23.11 2.02 -9.71
CA HIS A 163 23.64 1.05 -10.64
C HIS A 163 25.17 1.11 -10.72
N ILE A 164 25.75 2.32 -10.88
CA ILE A 164 27.22 2.51 -10.90
C ILE A 164 27.87 2.08 -9.58
N ALA A 165 27.19 2.29 -8.45
CA ALA A 165 27.67 1.89 -7.13
C ALA A 165 27.49 0.39 -6.82
N GLY A 166 26.85 -0.39 -7.69
CA GLY A 166 26.54 -1.81 -7.46
C GLY A 166 25.55 -2.07 -6.31
N LYS A 167 24.76 -1.07 -5.93
CA LYS A 167 23.78 -1.13 -4.83
C LYS A 167 22.35 -1.34 -5.38
N GLY A 168 21.35 -1.41 -4.49
CA GLY A 168 19.92 -1.40 -4.89
C GLY A 168 19.30 -2.76 -5.26
N LYS A 169 19.89 -3.89 -4.83
CA LYS A 169 19.30 -5.24 -4.98
C LYS A 169 18.25 -5.51 -3.88
N ASP A 170 17.19 -4.70 -3.83
CA ASP A 170 16.05 -4.84 -2.89
C ASP A 170 14.86 -5.49 -3.61
N VAL A 171 14.10 -6.33 -2.90
CA VAL A 171 12.89 -6.99 -3.42
C VAL A 171 11.85 -5.96 -3.87
N ARG A 172 11.78 -4.79 -3.22
CA ARG A 172 10.86 -3.70 -3.59
C ARG A 172 11.13 -3.11 -4.97
N ASN A 173 12.37 -3.21 -5.45
CA ASN A 173 12.77 -2.67 -6.75
C ASN A 173 12.73 -3.73 -7.85
N LEU A 174 12.36 -4.98 -7.52
CA LEU A 174 12.30 -6.09 -8.47
C LEU A 174 11.03 -5.97 -9.32
N ILE A 175 11.18 -5.69 -10.61
CA ILE A 175 10.06 -5.43 -11.52
C ILE A 175 9.73 -6.62 -12.43
N GLY A 176 10.67 -7.54 -12.64
CA GLY A 176 10.47 -8.65 -13.57
C GLY A 176 11.68 -9.56 -13.76
N GLY A 177 11.57 -10.41 -14.77
CA GLY A 177 12.65 -11.29 -15.23
C GLY A 177 12.75 -11.33 -16.74
N ILE A 178 13.90 -11.74 -17.26
CA ILE A 178 14.14 -11.87 -18.70
C ILE A 178 14.07 -13.34 -19.10
N TYR A 179 13.38 -13.62 -20.21
CA TYR A 179 13.19 -14.97 -20.74
C TYR A 179 13.36 -15.00 -22.26
N SER A 180 13.51 -16.20 -22.83
CA SER A 180 13.65 -16.41 -24.28
C SER A 180 14.81 -15.62 -24.90
N VAL A 181 15.96 -15.61 -24.22
CA VAL A 181 17.13 -14.84 -24.64
C VAL A 181 17.80 -15.49 -25.85
N ARG A 182 18.04 -14.69 -26.89
CA ARG A 182 18.75 -15.10 -28.10
C ARG A 182 19.69 -14.02 -28.61
N PHE A 183 20.76 -14.44 -29.25
CA PHE A 183 21.69 -13.53 -29.92
C PHE A 183 21.25 -13.33 -31.38
N ILE A 184 21.14 -12.08 -31.80
CA ILE A 184 20.85 -11.67 -33.18
C ILE A 184 22.16 -11.20 -33.80
N GLU A 185 22.57 -11.86 -34.90
CA GLU A 185 23.78 -11.51 -35.63
C GLU A 185 23.66 -10.14 -36.30
N GLY A 186 24.73 -9.35 -36.23
CA GLY A 186 24.84 -8.07 -36.90
C GLY A 186 25.21 -8.21 -38.38
N THR A 187 24.98 -7.15 -39.16
CA THR A 187 25.40 -7.09 -40.58
C THR A 187 26.91 -6.89 -40.73
N VAL A 188 27.60 -6.46 -39.67
CA VAL A 188 29.05 -6.23 -39.61
C VAL A 188 29.59 -6.99 -38.39
N PRO A 189 30.85 -7.49 -38.41
CA PRO A 189 31.44 -8.12 -37.24
C PRO A 189 31.41 -7.20 -36.00
N ASP A 190 31.05 -7.76 -34.84
CA ASP A 190 30.90 -7.07 -33.57
C ASP A 190 29.78 -6.00 -33.58
N SER A 191 28.71 -6.24 -34.34
CA SER A 191 27.52 -5.39 -34.41
C SER A 191 26.21 -6.12 -34.09
N GLY A 192 26.27 -7.33 -33.52
CA GLY A 192 25.08 -8.07 -33.10
C GLY A 192 24.42 -7.52 -31.83
N ALA A 193 23.31 -8.13 -31.41
CA ALA A 193 22.59 -7.75 -30.20
C ALA A 193 22.05 -8.97 -29.45
N LEU A 194 22.06 -8.90 -28.12
CA LEU A 194 21.42 -9.88 -27.28
C LEU A 194 20.01 -9.41 -26.93
N VAL A 195 19.01 -10.14 -27.39
CA VAL A 195 17.58 -9.79 -27.26
C VAL A 195 16.85 -10.84 -26.43
N GLY A 196 15.94 -10.41 -25.58
CA GLY A 196 15.09 -11.29 -24.79
C GLY A 196 13.71 -10.68 -24.54
N THR A 197 12.84 -11.42 -23.87
CA THR A 197 11.50 -10.97 -23.48
C THR A 197 11.50 -10.65 -21.99
N PHE A 198 11.27 -9.40 -21.65
CA PHE A 198 10.97 -8.96 -20.29
C PHE A 198 9.55 -9.39 -19.92
N LYS A 199 9.41 -10.08 -18.79
CA LYS A 199 8.13 -10.42 -18.17
C LYS A 199 8.03 -9.74 -16.81
N ALA A 200 7.00 -8.92 -16.65
CA ALA A 200 6.71 -8.22 -15.40
C ALA A 200 6.20 -9.19 -14.32
N ILE A 201 6.52 -8.90 -13.06
CA ILE A 201 5.89 -9.58 -11.90
C ILE A 201 4.49 -9.01 -11.66
N ASP A 202 4.37 -7.69 -11.71
CA ASP A 202 3.10 -6.96 -11.60
C ASP A 202 2.98 -6.00 -12.80
N PRO A 203 2.06 -6.25 -13.74
CA PRO A 203 1.83 -5.38 -14.89
C PRO A 203 1.36 -3.96 -14.51
N SER A 204 0.84 -3.77 -13.30
CA SER A 204 0.36 -2.48 -12.78
C SER A 204 1.43 -1.67 -12.03
N ASP A 205 2.64 -2.21 -11.87
CA ASP A 205 3.76 -1.48 -11.27
C ASP A 205 4.06 -0.19 -12.05
N ALA A 206 4.39 0.89 -11.33
CA ALA A 206 4.59 2.21 -11.94
C ALA A 206 5.79 2.24 -12.92
N ALA A 207 6.84 1.45 -12.69
CA ALA A 207 7.98 1.35 -13.60
C ALA A 207 7.63 0.51 -14.84
N VAL A 208 6.90 -0.60 -14.65
CA VAL A 208 6.43 -1.45 -15.76
C VAL A 208 5.44 -0.68 -16.64
N THR A 209 4.50 0.04 -16.04
CA THR A 209 3.54 0.90 -16.74
C THR A 209 4.28 1.96 -17.58
N LYS A 210 5.31 2.60 -17.02
CA LYS A 210 6.16 3.55 -17.76
C LYS A 210 6.91 2.88 -18.92
N MET A 211 7.43 1.66 -18.74
CA MET A 211 8.08 0.92 -19.83
C MET A 211 7.09 0.61 -20.96
N VAL A 212 5.89 0.10 -20.62
CA VAL A 212 4.84 -0.20 -21.59
C VAL A 212 4.37 1.07 -22.30
N GLU A 213 4.11 2.16 -21.57
CA GLU A 213 3.74 3.45 -22.17
C GLU A 213 4.86 4.06 -23.02
N ALA A 214 6.12 3.91 -22.63
CA ALA A 214 7.26 4.39 -23.41
C ALA A 214 7.35 3.67 -24.75
N VAL A 215 7.11 2.36 -24.79
CA VAL A 215 7.06 1.59 -26.04
C VAL A 215 5.82 1.99 -26.86
N LYS A 216 4.63 2.06 -26.25
CA LYS A 216 3.39 2.45 -26.94
C LYS A 216 3.44 3.83 -27.59
N ARG A 217 4.13 4.78 -26.95
CA ARG A 217 4.24 6.17 -27.42
C ARG A 217 5.49 6.42 -28.27
N GLY A 218 6.26 5.38 -28.61
CA GLY A 218 7.51 5.51 -29.36
C GLY A 218 8.62 6.27 -28.63
N MET A 219 8.52 6.43 -27.30
CA MET A 219 9.46 7.14 -26.44
C MET A 219 10.47 6.21 -25.75
N GLN A 220 10.78 5.08 -26.39
CA GLN A 220 11.65 4.04 -25.86
C GLN A 220 13.12 4.46 -25.63
N GLY A 221 13.54 5.61 -26.18
CA GLY A 221 14.85 6.20 -25.88
C GLY A 221 14.99 6.85 -24.50
N LEU A 222 13.89 6.98 -23.73
CA LEU A 222 13.91 7.56 -22.37
C LEU A 222 14.29 6.55 -21.28
N LEU A 223 14.24 5.26 -21.60
CA LEU A 223 14.48 4.15 -20.67
C LEU A 223 15.45 3.16 -21.32
N GLY A 224 16.47 2.78 -20.57
CA GLY A 224 17.49 1.84 -21.00
C GLY A 224 17.62 0.65 -20.06
N LEU A 225 18.17 -0.45 -20.58
CA LEU A 225 18.58 -1.59 -19.78
C LEU A 225 20.10 -1.64 -19.67
N SER A 226 20.61 -1.87 -18.47
CA SER A 226 22.03 -2.01 -18.21
C SER A 226 22.33 -3.28 -17.44
N ILE A 227 23.39 -3.99 -17.82
CA ILE A 227 23.74 -5.28 -17.24
C ILE A 227 24.73 -5.11 -16.07
N ASP A 228 24.51 -5.86 -14.99
CA ASP A 228 25.49 -6.05 -13.91
C ASP A 228 26.03 -7.49 -14.01
N ALA A 229 27.25 -7.66 -14.53
CA ALA A 229 27.84 -8.97 -14.80
C ALA A 229 29.36 -8.98 -14.62
N ASP A 230 29.87 -10.11 -14.12
CA ASP A 230 31.30 -10.40 -14.03
C ASP A 230 31.78 -11.07 -15.32
N ALA A 231 32.82 -10.52 -15.93
CA ALA A 231 33.45 -11.08 -17.13
C ALA A 231 34.97 -11.14 -17.00
N ARG A 232 35.59 -12.16 -17.60
CA ARG A 232 37.04 -12.19 -17.81
C ARG A 232 37.39 -11.21 -18.92
N THR A 233 38.16 -10.18 -18.58
CA THR A 233 38.52 -9.12 -19.54
C THR A 233 39.97 -9.22 -20.01
N ARG A 234 40.21 -8.96 -21.28
CA ARG A 234 41.54 -8.73 -21.87
C ARG A 234 41.67 -7.26 -22.27
N ILE A 235 42.89 -6.71 -22.20
CA ILE A 235 43.14 -5.35 -22.68
C ILE A 235 43.30 -5.39 -24.20
N ARG A 236 42.43 -4.69 -24.92
CA ARG A 236 42.51 -4.48 -26.37
C ARG A 236 42.91 -3.02 -26.65
N LYS A 237 43.86 -2.81 -27.55
CA LYS A 237 44.19 -1.47 -28.05
C LYS A 237 43.41 -1.22 -29.33
N ALA A 238 42.56 -0.20 -29.33
CA ALA A 238 41.87 0.29 -30.50
C ALA A 238 42.36 1.72 -30.77
N GLY A 239 43.34 1.88 -31.65
CA GLY A 239 44.04 3.15 -31.85
C GLY A 239 44.81 3.60 -30.60
N ALA A 240 44.56 4.84 -30.13
CA ALA A 240 45.21 5.43 -28.96
C ALA A 240 44.57 5.04 -27.61
N GLU A 241 43.40 4.37 -27.61
CA GLU A 241 42.65 4.04 -26.41
C GLU A 241 42.84 2.57 -25.98
N LYS A 242 42.90 2.35 -24.66
CA LYS A 242 42.91 1.02 -24.04
C LYS A 242 41.47 0.65 -23.64
N LEU A 243 40.89 -0.35 -24.31
CA LEU A 243 39.56 -0.89 -24.00
C LEU A 243 39.68 -2.21 -23.24
N ARG A 244 38.70 -2.51 -22.39
CA ARG A 244 38.55 -3.80 -21.71
C ARG A 244 37.60 -4.68 -22.52
N GLU A 245 38.15 -5.63 -23.26
CA GLU A 245 37.40 -6.59 -24.07
C GLU A 245 36.92 -7.76 -23.21
N ALA A 246 35.61 -8.04 -23.21
CA ALA A 246 35.02 -9.17 -22.53
C ALA A 246 35.31 -10.45 -23.32
N VAL A 247 36.15 -11.33 -22.77
CA VAL A 247 36.49 -12.62 -23.40
C VAL A 247 35.40 -13.64 -23.11
N ARG A 248 34.89 -13.66 -21.87
CA ARG A 248 33.87 -14.60 -21.41
C ARG A 248 33.14 -14.07 -20.18
N PHE A 249 31.82 -14.19 -20.14
CA PHE A 249 31.03 -13.91 -18.94
C PHE A 249 31.17 -15.06 -17.93
N VAL A 250 31.37 -14.71 -16.66
CA VAL A 250 31.49 -15.66 -15.55
C VAL A 250 30.16 -15.78 -14.82
N LYS A 251 29.48 -14.65 -14.60
CA LYS A 251 28.21 -14.59 -13.89
C LYS A 251 27.45 -13.30 -14.25
N VAL A 252 26.15 -13.42 -14.48
CA VAL A 252 25.24 -12.28 -14.62
C VAL A 252 24.46 -12.13 -13.32
N HIS A 253 24.49 -10.95 -12.71
CA HIS A 253 23.83 -10.70 -11.42
C HIS A 253 22.43 -10.12 -11.57
N SER A 254 22.26 -9.12 -12.43
CA SER A 254 20.97 -8.51 -12.74
C SER A 254 21.01 -7.73 -14.05
N VAL A 255 19.82 -7.38 -14.55
CA VAL A 255 19.63 -6.35 -15.56
C VAL A 255 18.84 -5.21 -14.94
N ASP A 256 19.36 -4.01 -14.95
CA ASP A 256 18.75 -2.87 -14.26
C ASP A 256 18.12 -1.92 -15.29
N LEU A 257 16.89 -1.47 -15.02
CA LEU A 257 16.21 -0.41 -15.74
C LEU A 257 16.75 0.93 -15.27
N ILE A 258 17.41 1.66 -16.18
CA ILE A 258 18.09 2.93 -15.92
C ILE A 258 17.79 3.95 -17.02
N VAL A 259 18.28 5.19 -16.91
CA VAL A 259 18.04 6.23 -17.93
C VAL A 259 19.08 6.17 -19.05
N GLU A 260 20.37 6.05 -18.70
CA GLU A 260 21.48 6.05 -19.67
C GLU A 260 22.22 4.69 -19.74
N PRO A 261 21.81 3.77 -20.64
CA PRO A 261 22.38 2.43 -20.73
C PRO A 261 23.81 2.45 -21.29
N GLY A 262 24.77 1.92 -20.54
CA GLY A 262 26.18 1.95 -20.93
C GLY A 262 26.55 1.11 -22.16
N ALA A 263 25.76 0.08 -22.51
CA ALA A 263 26.06 -0.86 -23.60
C ALA A 263 24.91 -1.00 -24.61
N GLY A 264 24.06 0.04 -24.71
CA GLY A 264 23.01 0.13 -25.72
C GLY A 264 21.84 -0.83 -25.50
N GLY A 265 21.53 -1.22 -24.26
CA GLY A 265 20.31 -1.95 -23.93
C GLY A 265 19.09 -1.02 -23.91
N GLY A 266 17.94 -1.48 -24.40
CA GLY A 266 16.75 -0.67 -24.59
C GLY A 266 15.48 -1.49 -24.76
N LEU A 267 14.34 -0.79 -24.79
CA LEU A 267 13.03 -1.37 -25.03
C LEU A 267 12.77 -1.37 -26.54
N ASP A 268 12.40 -2.51 -27.13
CA ASP A 268 12.24 -2.62 -28.59
C ASP A 268 10.78 -2.59 -29.03
N ARG A 269 9.95 -3.53 -28.56
CA ARG A 269 8.52 -3.61 -28.91
C ARG A 269 7.72 -4.43 -27.91
N LEU A 270 6.40 -4.21 -27.86
CA LEU A 270 5.50 -5.07 -27.08
C LEU A 270 5.47 -6.47 -27.69
N THR A 271 5.42 -7.49 -26.83
CA THR A 271 5.30 -8.87 -27.31
C THR A 271 3.87 -9.12 -27.79
N GLU A 272 3.70 -9.75 -28.95
CA GLU A 272 2.37 -10.12 -29.46
C GLU A 272 1.70 -11.14 -28.54
N ALA A 273 0.41 -10.94 -28.28
CA ALA A 273 -0.41 -11.97 -27.66
C ALA A 273 -0.51 -13.17 -28.60
N ALA A 274 0.03 -14.32 -28.19
CA ALA A 274 -0.36 -15.59 -28.77
C ALA A 274 -1.86 -15.83 -28.47
N ASP A 275 -2.60 -16.29 -29.47
CA ASP A 275 -4.04 -16.54 -29.42
C ASP A 275 -4.44 -17.38 -28.17
N PRO A 276 -5.52 -17.04 -27.43
CA PRO A 276 -5.95 -17.78 -26.24
C PRO A 276 -6.60 -19.14 -26.54
N ASP A 277 -6.69 -19.57 -27.79
CA ASP A 277 -7.33 -20.84 -28.18
C ASP A 277 -6.40 -22.08 -28.04
N PHE A 278 -5.34 -21.97 -27.24
CA PHE A 278 -4.53 -23.13 -26.82
C PHE A 278 -4.64 -23.37 -25.31
N PRO A 279 -5.31 -24.46 -24.88
CA PRO A 279 -5.48 -24.77 -23.47
C PRO A 279 -4.14 -25.18 -22.86
N THR A 280 -3.79 -24.54 -21.74
CA THR A 280 -2.71 -24.98 -20.85
C THR A 280 -3.25 -26.12 -19.97
N PRO A 281 -2.68 -27.33 -19.96
CA PRO A 281 -3.11 -28.36 -19.02
C PRO A 281 -2.32 -28.26 -17.70
N THR A 282 -3.07 -28.14 -16.62
CA THR A 282 -2.66 -28.59 -15.27
C THR A 282 -2.64 -30.12 -15.21
N PRO A 283 -1.95 -30.71 -14.22
CA PRO A 283 -1.38 -32.05 -14.33
C PRO A 283 -2.37 -33.17 -13.96
N GLU A 284 -2.08 -34.36 -14.51
CA GLU A 284 -2.52 -35.71 -14.13
C GLU A 284 -3.56 -36.42 -15.01
N SER A 285 -3.27 -37.71 -15.24
CA SER A 285 -3.99 -38.77 -15.94
C SER A 285 -3.89 -38.87 -17.48
N GLU A 286 -2.83 -39.57 -17.88
CA GLU A 286 -2.82 -40.74 -18.78
C GLU A 286 -3.49 -40.72 -20.18
N GLN A 287 -2.65 -41.10 -21.15
CA GLN A 287 -2.92 -41.71 -22.47
C GLN A 287 -3.09 -40.80 -23.70
N GLY A 288 -1.99 -40.66 -24.44
CA GLY A 288 -2.01 -41.06 -25.86
C GLY A 288 -1.96 -39.98 -26.95
N SER A 289 -0.82 -39.27 -27.10
CA SER A 289 -0.32 -38.85 -28.43
C SER A 289 1.17 -38.51 -28.33
N GLN A 290 2.02 -39.38 -28.88
CA GLN A 290 3.47 -39.43 -28.70
C GLN A 290 4.21 -38.35 -29.51
N ALA A 291 4.63 -37.27 -28.86
CA ALA A 291 5.82 -36.54 -29.28
C ALA A 291 7.04 -37.22 -28.64
N MET A 292 7.94 -37.74 -29.47
CA MET A 292 9.08 -38.54 -29.03
C MET A 292 9.98 -37.74 -28.06
N PRO A 293 10.23 -38.21 -26.81
CA PRO A 293 11.06 -37.51 -25.83
C PRO A 293 12.45 -37.17 -26.37
N LEU A 294 12.97 -35.99 -26.01
CA LEU A 294 14.26 -35.45 -26.52
C LEU A 294 15.45 -36.41 -26.31
N TRP A 295 15.41 -37.23 -25.25
CA TRP A 295 16.45 -38.23 -24.98
C TRP A 295 16.41 -39.40 -25.98
N LYS A 296 15.22 -39.87 -26.38
CA LYS A 296 15.06 -40.90 -27.43
C LYS A 296 15.54 -40.39 -28.79
N GLN A 297 15.22 -39.14 -29.11
CA GLN A 297 15.68 -38.48 -30.34
C GLN A 297 17.22 -38.46 -30.40
N ARG A 298 17.89 -38.08 -29.31
CA ARG A 298 19.36 -38.05 -29.24
C ARG A 298 20.00 -39.44 -29.31
N MET A 299 19.39 -40.46 -28.71
CA MET A 299 19.91 -41.83 -28.77
C MET A 299 19.76 -42.44 -30.15
N LEU A 300 18.62 -42.24 -30.82
CA LEU A 300 18.41 -42.68 -32.20
C LEU A 300 19.33 -41.93 -33.18
N GLU A 301 19.62 -40.65 -32.93
CA GLU A 301 20.60 -39.87 -33.69
C GLU A 301 22.03 -40.38 -33.51
N ALA A 302 22.42 -40.77 -32.29
CA ALA A 302 23.71 -41.40 -32.02
C ALA A 302 23.85 -42.77 -32.71
N VAL A 303 22.77 -43.56 -32.76
CA VAL A 303 22.70 -44.81 -33.51
C VAL A 303 22.83 -44.56 -35.02
N LYS A 304 22.12 -43.56 -35.56
CA LYS A 304 22.18 -43.17 -36.98
C LYS A 304 23.59 -42.78 -37.40
N ALA A 305 24.34 -42.13 -36.51
CA ALA A 305 25.71 -41.70 -36.77
C ALA A 305 26.71 -42.87 -36.85
N LYS A 306 26.44 -44.00 -36.17
CA LYS A 306 27.35 -45.16 -36.14
C LYS A 306 26.96 -46.33 -37.05
N ASP A 307 25.67 -46.62 -37.20
CA ASP A 307 25.19 -47.70 -38.07
C ASP A 307 23.87 -47.33 -38.77
N PRO A 308 23.95 -46.67 -39.95
CA PRO A 308 22.78 -46.19 -40.68
C PRO A 308 21.81 -47.29 -41.14
N ALA A 309 22.30 -48.52 -41.32
CA ALA A 309 21.49 -49.65 -41.80
C ALA A 309 20.54 -50.18 -40.71
N LYS A 310 20.98 -50.17 -39.45
CA LYS A 310 20.13 -50.55 -38.31
C LYS A 310 19.11 -49.47 -37.96
N TYR A 311 19.47 -48.20 -38.11
CA TYR A 311 18.53 -47.08 -37.94
C TYR A 311 17.35 -47.15 -38.91
N ALA A 312 17.57 -47.57 -40.17
CA ALA A 312 16.52 -47.68 -41.19
C ALA A 312 15.56 -48.86 -40.96
N ALA A 313 15.93 -49.84 -40.14
CA ALA A 313 15.11 -51.00 -39.81
C ALA A 313 14.19 -50.79 -38.59
N VAL A 314 14.28 -49.63 -37.94
CA VAL A 314 13.51 -49.29 -36.73
C VAL A 314 12.18 -48.64 -37.12
N ASN A 315 11.07 -49.15 -36.57
CA ASN A 315 9.75 -48.54 -36.73
C ASN A 315 9.51 -47.48 -35.63
N PHE A 316 9.60 -46.20 -36.01
CA PHE A 316 9.55 -45.05 -35.08
C PHE A 316 8.21 -44.86 -34.37
N GLU A 317 7.12 -45.44 -34.89
CA GLU A 317 5.78 -45.31 -34.30
C GLU A 317 5.48 -46.36 -33.21
N THR A 318 6.33 -47.40 -33.08
CA THR A 318 6.06 -48.55 -32.19
C THR A 318 7.24 -48.95 -31.29
N ILE A 319 8.41 -48.33 -31.45
CA ILE A 319 9.59 -48.69 -30.65
C ILE A 319 9.43 -48.27 -29.18
N THR A 320 9.58 -49.25 -28.29
CA THR A 320 9.48 -49.04 -26.83
C THR A 320 10.75 -48.41 -26.26
N ASP A 321 10.65 -47.78 -25.08
CA ASP A 321 11.77 -47.12 -24.39
C ASP A 321 12.95 -48.07 -24.16
N ASP A 322 12.66 -49.30 -23.74
CA ASP A 322 13.67 -50.33 -23.48
C ASP A 322 14.35 -50.81 -24.78
N GLU A 323 13.61 -50.89 -25.89
CA GLU A 323 14.17 -51.25 -27.20
C GLU A 323 15.11 -50.16 -27.74
N VAL A 324 14.79 -48.87 -27.53
CA VAL A 324 15.70 -47.76 -27.90
C VAL A 324 16.99 -47.81 -27.09
N VAL A 325 16.90 -48.09 -25.78
CA VAL A 325 18.08 -48.20 -24.91
C VAL A 325 18.92 -49.41 -25.29
N ASN A 326 18.32 -50.58 -25.47
CA ASN A 326 19.04 -51.79 -25.90
C ASN A 326 19.70 -51.63 -27.27
N LEU A 327 19.04 -50.94 -28.21
CA LEU A 327 19.57 -50.68 -29.54
C LEU A 327 20.73 -49.67 -29.48
N HIS A 328 20.62 -48.65 -28.64
CA HIS A 328 21.73 -47.74 -28.36
C HIS A 328 22.91 -48.46 -27.67
N GLU A 329 22.67 -49.32 -26.69
CA GLU A 329 23.76 -50.08 -26.04
C GLU A 329 24.44 -51.08 -26.99
N ALA A 330 23.68 -51.71 -27.88
CA ALA A 330 24.21 -52.63 -28.89
C ALA A 330 25.05 -51.95 -29.99
N VAL A 331 24.80 -50.65 -30.27
CA VAL A 331 25.47 -49.90 -31.36
C VAL A 331 26.52 -48.92 -30.83
N CYS A 332 26.24 -48.25 -29.71
CA CYS A 332 27.07 -47.21 -29.13
C CYS A 332 27.86 -47.65 -27.88
N GLY A 333 27.54 -48.81 -27.29
CA GLY A 333 28.11 -49.33 -26.05
C GLY A 333 27.31 -48.96 -24.79
N PRO A 334 27.55 -49.63 -23.66
CA PRO A 334 26.81 -49.42 -22.40
C PRO A 334 27.01 -47.99 -21.87
N LEU A 335 25.91 -47.38 -21.38
CA LEU A 335 25.90 -45.99 -20.91
C LEU A 335 26.49 -45.81 -19.51
N VAL A 336 26.66 -46.90 -18.78
CA VAL A 336 27.34 -46.96 -17.48
C VAL A 336 28.55 -47.86 -17.65
N PRO A 337 29.77 -47.44 -17.25
CA PRO A 337 30.91 -48.34 -17.23
C PRO A 337 30.58 -49.53 -16.32
N ALA A 338 30.57 -50.74 -16.86
CA ALA A 338 30.46 -51.94 -16.05
C ALA A 338 31.60 -51.93 -15.01
N ALA A 339 31.23 -52.04 -13.74
CA ALA A 339 32.18 -52.27 -12.66
C ALA A 339 32.73 -53.69 -12.83
N ASP A 340 33.78 -53.82 -13.64
CA ASP A 340 34.44 -55.11 -13.81
C ASP A 340 35.57 -55.26 -12.79
N SER A 341 35.30 -56.16 -11.86
CA SER A 341 36.18 -56.61 -10.81
C SER A 341 37.25 -57.56 -11.38
N SER A 342 38.27 -57.04 -12.07
CA SER A 342 39.57 -57.73 -12.17
C SER A 342 40.66 -56.90 -12.87
N VAL A 343 41.60 -56.42 -12.05
CA VAL A 343 43.06 -56.45 -12.27
C VAL A 343 43.69 -55.80 -13.54
N SER A 344 44.61 -54.86 -13.24
CA SER A 344 45.87 -54.52 -13.91
C SER A 344 45.98 -53.28 -14.83
N ASN A 345 46.45 -52.20 -14.18
CA ASN A 345 47.66 -51.42 -14.48
C ASN A 345 47.91 -50.78 -15.87
N THR A 346 48.35 -49.51 -15.76
CA THR A 346 49.27 -48.76 -16.64
C THR A 346 48.76 -48.15 -17.95
N GLN A 347 48.38 -46.86 -17.90
CA GLN A 347 49.02 -45.84 -18.75
C GLN A 347 48.89 -44.42 -18.13
N ARG A 348 50.04 -43.73 -18.06
CA ARG A 348 50.27 -42.44 -17.37
C ARG A 348 49.78 -41.24 -18.19
N VAL A 349 49.40 -40.18 -17.48
CA VAL A 349 49.81 -38.80 -17.84
C VAL A 349 50.28 -38.09 -16.57
N THR A 350 51.57 -37.74 -16.56
CA THR A 350 52.32 -36.85 -15.65
C THR A 350 51.98 -35.38 -15.98
N GLU A 351 51.90 -34.37 -15.11
CA GLU A 351 52.84 -33.76 -14.13
C GLU A 351 51.96 -32.80 -13.25
N ALA A 352 52.19 -32.54 -11.95
CA ALA A 352 53.31 -31.81 -11.37
C ALA A 352 53.40 -32.02 -9.83
N GLN A 353 54.56 -31.70 -9.28
CA GLN A 353 55.19 -32.12 -8.01
C GLN A 353 54.52 -31.68 -6.69
N GLY A 354 54.59 -32.57 -5.67
CA GLY A 354 54.50 -32.23 -4.24
C GLY A 354 54.12 -33.41 -3.34
N ASP A 355 55.11 -34.06 -2.72
CA ASP A 355 55.08 -35.04 -1.62
C ASP A 355 54.16 -36.28 -1.71
N SER A 356 54.75 -37.40 -2.15
CA SER A 356 54.15 -38.73 -2.17
C SER A 356 54.42 -39.51 -0.87
N THR A 357 53.47 -39.48 0.06
CA THR A 357 53.21 -40.61 0.96
C THR A 357 51.85 -41.20 0.59
N PRO A 358 51.73 -42.54 0.44
CA PRO A 358 50.45 -43.15 0.09
C PRO A 358 49.45 -42.93 1.23
N LEU A 359 48.40 -42.14 0.99
CA LEU A 359 47.29 -42.00 1.93
C LEU A 359 46.70 -43.40 2.18
N THR A 360 46.75 -43.84 3.42
CA THR A 360 46.16 -45.10 3.83
C THR A 360 44.63 -44.97 3.86
N ARG A 361 43.90 -46.09 3.84
CA ARG A 361 42.43 -46.09 4.00
C ARG A 361 41.98 -45.39 5.29
N ALA A 362 42.84 -45.39 6.31
CA ALA A 362 42.62 -44.67 7.56
C ALA A 362 42.75 -43.14 7.39
N ASP A 363 43.66 -42.65 6.54
CA ASP A 363 43.83 -41.22 6.28
C ASP A 363 42.64 -40.61 5.52
N LEU A 364 42.05 -41.38 4.60
CA LEU A 364 40.81 -41.00 3.90
C LEU A 364 39.61 -40.92 4.87
N ALA A 365 39.47 -41.88 5.77
CA ALA A 365 38.41 -41.85 6.79
C ALA A 365 38.54 -40.65 7.75
N VAL A 366 39.77 -40.27 8.12
CA VAL A 366 40.02 -39.07 8.93
C VAL A 366 39.71 -37.78 8.16
N PHE A 367 39.92 -37.76 6.84
CA PHE A 367 39.57 -36.62 6.01
C PHE A 367 38.05 -36.41 5.92
N GLU A 368 37.28 -37.48 5.74
CA GLU A 368 35.81 -37.44 5.75
C GLU A 368 35.26 -36.97 7.09
N LEU A 369 35.76 -37.53 8.20
CA LEU A 369 35.36 -37.12 9.55
C LEU A 369 35.69 -35.64 9.84
N ARG A 370 36.81 -35.12 9.32
CA ARG A 370 37.14 -33.68 9.40
C ARG A 370 36.17 -32.82 8.58
N GLY A 371 35.73 -33.28 7.42
CA GLY A 371 34.71 -32.61 6.61
C GLY A 371 33.41 -32.44 7.39
N VAL A 372 32.90 -33.53 7.96
CA VAL A 372 31.67 -33.55 8.77
C VAL A 372 31.80 -32.69 10.04
N ALA A 373 32.95 -32.73 10.70
CA ALA A 373 33.20 -31.89 11.88
C ALA A 373 33.18 -30.39 11.56
N ARG A 374 33.75 -29.98 10.41
CA ARG A 374 33.75 -28.57 9.96
C ARG A 374 32.34 -28.09 9.64
N GLU A 375 31.53 -28.92 8.99
CA GLU A 375 30.15 -28.58 8.65
C GLU A 375 29.31 -28.35 9.92
N ARG A 376 29.47 -29.20 10.94
CA ARG A 376 28.77 -29.06 12.24
C ARG A 376 29.20 -27.84 13.03
N ILE A 377 30.50 -27.52 13.06
CA ILE A 377 30.99 -26.30 13.71
C ILE A 377 30.48 -25.05 12.96
N GLY A 378 30.41 -25.12 11.63
CA GLY A 378 29.81 -24.09 10.79
C GLY A 378 28.33 -23.84 11.11
N ALA A 379 27.57 -24.92 11.31
CA ALA A 379 26.13 -24.89 11.63
C ALA A 379 25.82 -24.48 13.09
N ALA A 380 26.78 -24.55 14.02
CA ALA A 380 26.55 -24.16 15.41
C ALA A 380 26.32 -22.64 15.57
N GLN A 381 25.43 -22.24 16.48
CA GLN A 381 25.16 -20.82 16.80
C GLN A 381 26.20 -20.24 17.79
N LEU A 382 27.48 -20.30 17.41
CA LEU A 382 28.60 -19.73 18.18
C LEU A 382 29.18 -18.49 17.49
N PRO A 383 29.80 -17.54 18.24
CA PRO A 383 30.51 -16.41 17.66
C PRO A 383 31.64 -16.86 16.72
N GLN A 384 31.93 -16.04 15.70
CA GLN A 384 32.90 -16.36 14.65
C GLN A 384 34.30 -16.70 15.19
N ALA A 385 34.77 -15.97 16.21
CA ALA A 385 36.06 -16.24 16.86
C ALA A 385 36.13 -17.62 17.53
N SER A 386 35.04 -18.07 18.15
CA SER A 386 34.95 -19.42 18.74
C SER A 386 34.87 -20.51 17.67
N LYS A 387 34.19 -20.25 16.54
CA LYS A 387 34.18 -21.17 15.39
C LYS A 387 35.57 -21.35 14.80
N GLU A 388 36.32 -20.26 14.60
CA GLU A 388 37.70 -20.30 14.08
C GLU A 388 38.63 -21.08 15.01
N ARG A 389 38.48 -20.89 16.33
CA ARG A 389 39.21 -21.64 17.34
C ARG A 389 38.91 -23.14 17.30
N LEU A 390 37.63 -23.52 17.21
CA LEU A 390 37.20 -24.91 17.10
C LEU A 390 37.68 -25.55 15.77
N LEU A 391 37.64 -24.80 14.67
CA LEU A 391 38.14 -25.24 13.37
C LEU A 391 39.65 -25.49 13.38
N ALA A 392 40.42 -24.63 14.05
CA ALA A 392 41.87 -24.83 14.25
C ALA A 392 42.17 -26.08 15.12
N GLN A 393 41.33 -26.33 16.13
CA GLN A 393 41.46 -27.50 16.99
C GLN A 393 41.10 -28.81 16.26
N VAL A 394 40.07 -28.80 15.40
CA VAL A 394 39.67 -29.92 14.55
C VAL A 394 40.69 -30.19 13.43
N ALA A 395 41.38 -29.16 12.93
CA ALA A 395 42.41 -29.31 11.90
C ALA A 395 43.63 -30.13 12.38
N THR A 396 43.91 -30.11 13.69
CA THR A 396 45.06 -30.81 14.30
C THR A 396 44.66 -32.06 15.10
N ALA A 397 43.36 -32.34 15.22
CA ALA A 397 42.84 -33.48 15.96
C ALA A 397 43.03 -34.82 15.22
N GLY A 398 43.33 -35.87 15.98
CA GLY A 398 43.33 -37.27 15.51
C GLY A 398 41.91 -37.87 15.45
N ALA A 399 41.79 -39.05 14.83
CA ALA A 399 40.50 -39.71 14.54
C ALA A 399 39.53 -39.79 15.72
N ASP A 400 40.06 -40.07 16.93
CA ASP A 400 39.25 -40.26 18.15
C ASP A 400 38.48 -39.00 18.59
N ARG A 401 38.99 -37.80 18.24
CA ARG A 401 38.39 -36.51 18.57
C ARG A 401 37.54 -35.91 17.45
N LEU A 402 37.41 -36.62 16.33
CA LEU A 402 36.63 -36.23 15.15
C LEU A 402 35.31 -37.00 15.05
N THR A 403 35.03 -37.87 16.04
CA THR A 403 33.75 -38.57 16.13
C THR A 403 32.62 -37.59 16.42
N GLU A 404 31.42 -37.98 16.02
CA GLU A 404 30.22 -37.16 16.12
C GLU A 404 29.96 -36.64 17.54
N ALA A 405 30.07 -37.53 18.53
CA ALA A 405 29.87 -37.21 19.93
C ALA A 405 30.97 -36.29 20.49
N ALA A 406 32.22 -36.46 20.05
CA ALA A 406 33.34 -35.63 20.50
C ALA A 406 33.23 -34.19 19.98
N VAL A 407 32.84 -34.01 18.72
CA VAL A 407 32.63 -32.68 18.12
C VAL A 407 31.44 -31.97 18.78
N ALA A 408 30.36 -32.69 19.08
CA ALA A 408 29.22 -32.15 19.81
C ALA A 408 29.60 -31.70 21.24
N GLN A 409 30.45 -32.46 21.92
CA GLN A 409 30.94 -32.09 23.25
C GLN A 409 31.85 -30.85 23.20
N LEU A 410 32.73 -30.74 22.20
CA LEU A 410 33.56 -29.53 22.00
C LEU A 410 32.72 -28.27 21.76
N ILE A 411 31.67 -28.38 20.95
CA ILE A 411 30.72 -27.27 20.71
C ILE A 411 30.00 -26.90 22.01
N LYS A 412 29.59 -27.89 22.81
CA LYS A 412 28.92 -27.67 24.10
C LYS A 412 29.83 -27.01 25.13
N ASP A 413 31.08 -27.43 25.22
CA ASP A 413 32.06 -26.89 26.17
C ASP A 413 32.42 -25.44 25.82
N GLU A 414 32.63 -25.13 24.54
CA GLU A 414 32.88 -23.76 24.06
C GLU A 414 31.63 -22.87 24.21
N GLY A 415 30.43 -23.40 23.94
CA GLY A 415 29.17 -22.72 24.21
C GLY A 415 28.99 -22.38 25.70
N GLY A 416 29.33 -23.30 26.60
CA GLY A 416 29.33 -23.06 28.04
C GLY A 416 30.41 -22.09 28.52
N TYR A 417 31.51 -21.92 27.77
CA TYR A 417 32.52 -20.89 28.05
C TYR A 417 32.04 -19.50 27.61
N VAL A 418 31.45 -19.39 26.42
CA VAL A 418 30.87 -18.13 25.91
C VAL A 418 29.70 -17.68 26.78
N ALA A 419 28.80 -18.58 27.18
CA ALA A 419 27.66 -18.25 28.04
C ALA A 419 28.12 -17.63 29.37
N ARG A 420 29.19 -18.15 29.98
CA ARG A 420 29.75 -17.59 31.22
C ARG A 420 30.36 -16.19 31.03
N LEU A 421 30.85 -15.86 29.84
CA LEU A 421 31.32 -14.50 29.51
C LEU A 421 30.17 -13.53 29.28
N THR A 422 29.02 -14.00 28.80
CA THR A 422 27.80 -13.20 28.65
C THR A 422 27.12 -12.94 29.99
N GLU A 423 27.04 -13.95 30.86
CA GLU A 423 26.46 -13.82 32.21
C GLU A 423 27.27 -12.91 33.15
N SER A 424 28.58 -12.76 32.93
CA SER A 424 29.42 -11.92 33.80
C SER A 424 29.25 -10.42 33.57
N GLY A 425 28.53 -9.98 32.53
CA GLY A 425 28.13 -8.57 32.27
C GLY A 425 29.26 -7.55 32.06
N ALA A 426 30.51 -7.93 32.30
CA ALA A 426 31.70 -7.11 32.09
C ALA A 426 32.92 -8.01 31.78
N VAL A 427 33.43 -7.93 30.55
CA VAL A 427 34.72 -8.54 30.20
C VAL A 427 35.81 -7.49 30.42
N ARG A 428 36.56 -7.59 31.52
CA ARG A 428 37.74 -6.75 31.77
C ARG A 428 38.97 -7.39 31.14
N VAL A 429 39.45 -6.83 30.04
CA VAL A 429 40.74 -7.21 29.44
C VAL A 429 41.85 -6.36 30.07
N PRO A 430 42.87 -6.92 30.74
CA PRO A 430 43.78 -6.12 31.59
C PRO A 430 44.85 -5.29 30.85
N MET A 431 44.80 -5.09 29.54
CA MET A 431 45.99 -4.58 28.82
C MET A 431 45.81 -3.41 27.84
N PHE A 432 44.58 -2.93 27.58
CA PHE A 432 44.40 -1.70 26.79
C PHE A 432 43.36 -0.79 27.45
N GLY A 433 43.64 0.52 27.42
CA GLY A 433 43.03 1.56 28.24
C GLY A 433 41.51 1.68 28.18
N GLN A 434 40.97 2.30 29.23
CA GLN A 434 39.57 2.57 29.54
C GLN A 434 38.58 2.46 28.37
N GLY A 435 37.98 1.27 28.23
CA GLY A 435 36.79 1.04 27.43
C GLY A 435 36.06 -0.17 27.96
N SER A 436 35.12 0.03 28.88
CA SER A 436 34.17 -1.01 29.26
C SER A 436 33.20 -1.21 28.11
N ILE A 437 33.32 -2.32 27.38
CA ILE A 437 32.27 -2.75 26.45
C ILE A 437 31.18 -3.39 27.32
N GLN A 438 30.15 -2.62 27.63
CA GLN A 438 28.90 -3.14 28.17
C GLN A 438 28.09 -3.71 27.01
N VAL A 439 27.90 -5.03 27.01
CA VAL A 439 26.98 -5.70 26.09
C VAL A 439 25.62 -5.71 26.77
N GLY A 440 24.84 -4.66 26.53
CA GLY A 440 23.43 -4.56 26.89
C GLY A 440 22.63 -4.16 25.66
N ASP A 441 21.38 -4.60 25.54
CA ASP A 441 20.49 -4.26 24.43
C ASP A 441 20.14 -2.76 24.47
N ARG A 442 20.92 -1.93 23.75
CA ARG A 442 20.77 -0.46 23.76
C ARG A 442 19.48 0.02 23.09
N SER A 443 18.82 -0.82 22.28
CA SER A 443 17.57 -0.46 21.59
C SER A 443 16.42 -0.18 22.56
N LEU A 444 16.32 -0.97 23.64
CA LEU A 444 15.33 -0.78 24.72
C LEU A 444 15.68 0.42 25.59
N THR A 445 16.97 0.63 25.88
CA THR A 445 17.40 1.78 26.69
C THR A 445 17.05 3.13 26.06
N MET A 446 16.92 3.19 24.74
CA MET A 446 16.69 4.44 24.02
C MET A 446 15.22 4.81 23.88
N ARG A 447 14.34 3.82 23.68
CA ARG A 447 12.89 4.01 23.82
C ARG A 447 12.54 4.42 25.24
N ASP A 448 13.15 3.75 26.22
CA ASP A 448 13.04 4.13 27.64
C ASP A 448 13.59 5.54 27.89
N MET A 449 14.64 5.96 27.17
CA MET A 449 15.20 7.32 27.30
C MET A 449 14.27 8.40 26.73
N LEU A 450 13.60 8.13 25.59
CA LEU A 450 12.58 9.02 25.03
C LEU A 450 11.32 9.04 25.88
N ASP A 451 10.87 7.89 26.38
CA ASP A 451 9.74 7.84 27.31
C ASP A 451 10.09 8.57 28.62
N ALA A 452 11.33 8.43 29.13
CA ALA A 452 11.85 9.21 30.25
C ALA A 452 11.88 10.71 29.97
N PHE A 453 12.20 11.12 28.74
CA PHE A 453 12.21 12.52 28.33
C PHE A 453 10.80 13.14 28.40
N TRP A 454 9.78 12.40 27.97
CA TRP A 454 8.39 12.88 27.90
C TRP A 454 7.63 12.75 29.22
N ASP A 455 7.89 11.71 30.02
CA ASP A 455 7.20 11.42 31.28
C ASP A 455 7.98 11.95 32.51
N PRO A 456 7.44 12.95 33.23
CA PRO A 456 8.03 13.46 34.46
C PRO A 456 8.09 12.44 35.60
N GLY A 457 7.24 11.42 35.58
CA GLY A 457 7.20 10.36 36.60
C GLY A 457 8.21 9.24 36.38
N HIS A 458 8.93 9.26 35.26
CA HIS A 458 9.87 8.19 34.92
C HIS A 458 11.13 8.25 35.80
N LYS A 459 11.63 7.08 36.23
CA LYS A 459 12.81 6.93 37.11
C LYS A 459 14.07 7.63 36.59
N ASP A 460 14.21 7.70 35.27
CA ASP A 460 15.37 8.27 34.58
C ASP A 460 15.13 9.70 34.04
N HIS A 461 13.98 10.33 34.35
CA HIS A 461 13.62 11.67 33.86
C HIS A 461 14.69 12.74 34.20
N GLY A 462 15.33 12.63 35.36
CA GLY A 462 16.38 13.56 35.78
C GLY A 462 17.66 13.49 34.94
N ARG A 463 17.90 12.39 34.22
CA ARG A 463 19.09 12.15 33.40
C ARG A 463 18.94 12.60 31.95
N VAL A 464 17.71 12.79 31.48
CA VAL A 464 17.39 13.11 30.09
C VAL A 464 16.66 14.43 30.08
N GLN A 465 17.36 15.54 29.82
CA GLN A 465 16.77 16.89 29.94
C GLN A 465 16.55 17.60 28.62
N SER A 466 17.23 17.18 27.54
CA SER A 466 17.07 17.79 26.21
C SER A 466 16.79 16.77 25.11
N ILE A 467 15.96 17.16 24.14
CA ILE A 467 15.70 16.35 22.94
C ILE A 467 16.96 16.24 22.09
N LYS A 468 17.85 17.23 22.20
CA LYS A 468 19.18 17.23 21.61
C LYS A 468 20.04 16.11 22.19
N GLU A 469 20.02 15.90 23.51
CA GLU A 469 20.75 14.79 24.13
C GLU A 469 20.25 13.44 23.61
N CYS A 470 18.92 13.29 23.48
CA CYS A 470 18.32 12.12 22.87
C CYS A 470 18.79 11.91 21.43
N TYR A 471 18.76 12.97 20.61
CA TYR A 471 19.22 12.91 19.22
C TYR A 471 20.71 12.55 19.13
N VAL A 472 21.57 13.18 19.94
CA VAL A 472 23.03 12.96 19.91
C VAL A 472 23.40 11.55 20.38
N GLU A 473 22.77 11.06 21.45
CA GLU A 473 23.03 9.70 21.94
C GLU A 473 22.59 8.64 20.91
N MET A 474 21.53 8.93 20.14
CA MET A 474 21.01 7.98 19.16
C MET A 474 21.77 7.97 17.85
N THR A 475 22.05 9.17 17.34
CA THR A 475 22.62 9.36 16.01
C THR A 475 24.13 9.51 16.03
N GLY A 476 24.72 9.89 17.17
CA GLY A 476 26.12 10.31 17.27
C GLY A 476 26.41 11.71 16.71
N ASP A 477 25.44 12.33 16.05
CA ASP A 477 25.58 13.66 15.43
C ASP A 477 25.45 14.77 16.47
N ARG A 478 26.61 15.18 17.01
CA ARG A 478 26.72 16.24 18.03
C ARG A 478 26.27 17.61 17.56
N GLN A 479 26.23 17.85 16.25
CA GLN A 479 25.94 19.16 15.67
C GLN A 479 24.48 19.30 15.23
N VAL A 480 23.69 18.22 15.26
CA VAL A 480 22.28 18.20 14.83
C VAL A 480 22.14 18.70 13.40
N THR A 481 23.02 18.22 12.52
CA THR A 481 23.05 18.58 11.10
C THR A 481 22.10 17.75 10.27
N GLY A 482 21.60 16.63 10.81
CA GLY A 482 20.66 15.74 10.11
C GLY A 482 21.29 14.97 8.95
N ARG A 483 22.62 15.03 8.80
CA ARG A 483 23.35 14.40 7.71
C ARG A 483 23.82 13.01 8.14
N LEU A 484 23.39 11.99 7.40
CA LEU A 484 23.83 10.60 7.60
C LEU A 484 25.36 10.40 7.58
N ARG A 485 26.12 11.33 6.99
CA ARG A 485 27.60 11.30 6.98
C ARG A 485 28.22 11.73 8.32
N GLU A 486 27.49 12.52 9.09
CA GLU A 486 27.92 13.04 10.39
C GLU A 486 27.37 12.20 11.55
N CYS A 487 26.45 11.28 11.25
CA CYS A 487 25.94 10.26 12.16
C CYS A 487 26.91 9.06 12.28
N ASP A 488 26.99 8.50 13.48
CA ASP A 488 27.68 7.24 13.74
C ASP A 488 26.76 6.07 13.38
N GLN A 489 27.02 5.44 12.23
CA GLN A 489 26.20 4.33 11.72
C GLN A 489 26.17 3.13 12.67
N SER A 490 27.24 2.89 13.43
CA SER A 490 27.27 1.76 14.37
C SER A 490 26.29 1.97 15.53
N ARG A 491 26.23 3.21 16.06
CA ARG A 491 25.28 3.61 17.11
C ARG A 491 23.84 3.64 16.60
N MET A 492 23.62 4.15 15.39
CA MET A 492 22.30 4.16 14.76
C MET A 492 21.73 2.75 14.59
N VAL A 493 22.55 1.81 14.09
CA VAL A 493 22.11 0.41 13.90
C VAL A 493 21.82 -0.28 15.24
N GLU A 494 22.63 -0.01 16.27
CA GLU A 494 22.44 -0.57 17.62
C GLU A 494 21.21 0.01 18.35
N SER A 495 20.91 1.30 18.15
CA SER A 495 19.84 2.01 18.86
C SER A 495 18.48 1.92 18.19
N LEU A 496 18.42 1.90 16.85
CA LEU A 496 17.18 1.95 16.09
C LEU A 496 16.72 0.62 15.50
N GLY A 497 17.61 -0.38 15.41
CA GLY A 497 17.30 -1.62 14.71
C GLY A 497 16.92 -1.36 13.25
N SER A 498 15.71 -1.76 12.85
CA SER A 498 15.16 -1.51 11.50
C SER A 498 14.29 -0.24 11.39
N SER A 499 13.96 0.42 12.52
CA SER A 499 13.12 1.62 12.55
C SER A 499 13.94 2.90 12.33
N SER A 500 13.32 4.01 11.94
CA SER A 500 13.99 5.32 11.85
C SER A 500 13.91 6.10 13.18
N PHE A 501 14.75 7.13 13.38
CA PHE A 501 14.63 8.03 14.54
C PHE A 501 13.24 8.61 14.66
N ALA A 502 12.72 9.07 13.53
CA ALA A 502 11.49 9.81 13.47
C ALA A 502 10.28 8.91 13.73
N GLU A 503 10.34 7.63 13.34
CA GLU A 503 9.34 6.63 13.72
C GLU A 503 9.34 6.43 15.24
N VAL A 504 10.50 6.18 15.86
CA VAL A 504 10.60 5.97 17.30
C VAL A 504 10.20 7.22 18.10
N LEU A 505 10.59 8.40 17.62
CA LEU A 505 10.22 9.68 18.21
C LEU A 505 8.71 9.93 18.07
N GLY A 506 8.14 9.73 16.88
CA GLY A 506 6.71 9.89 16.60
C GLY A 506 5.85 9.00 17.48
N ASP A 507 6.26 7.74 17.68
CA ASP A 507 5.60 6.80 18.58
C ASP A 507 5.66 7.26 20.04
N SER A 508 6.82 7.72 20.51
CA SER A 508 6.97 8.23 21.89
C SER A 508 6.11 9.47 22.15
N ILE A 509 6.05 10.40 21.18
CA ILE A 509 5.22 11.61 21.26
C ILE A 509 3.74 11.21 21.28
N THR A 510 3.33 10.28 20.43
CA THR A 510 1.94 9.80 20.36
C THR A 510 1.54 9.13 21.67
N ARG A 511 2.38 8.24 22.23
CA ARG A 511 2.14 7.63 23.54
C ARG A 511 1.99 8.68 24.64
N ARG A 512 2.85 9.70 24.67
CA ARG A 512 2.75 10.78 25.66
C ARG A 512 1.47 11.58 25.50
N MET A 513 1.12 11.96 24.27
CA MET A 513 -0.10 12.72 23.96
C MET A 513 -1.35 11.95 24.39
N LEU A 514 -1.39 10.63 24.14
CA LEU A 514 -2.47 9.74 24.55
C LEU A 514 -2.52 9.57 26.07
N ALA A 515 -1.38 9.42 26.74
CA ALA A 515 -1.31 9.40 28.20
C ALA A 515 -1.87 10.70 28.81
N ASP A 516 -1.54 11.87 28.26
CA ASP A 516 -2.12 13.15 28.67
C ASP A 516 -3.61 13.29 28.30
N TYR A 517 -4.06 12.66 27.22
CA TYR A 517 -5.47 12.66 26.82
C TYR A 517 -6.32 11.84 27.79
N ARG A 518 -5.81 10.66 28.16
CA ARG A 518 -6.42 9.74 29.13
C ARG A 518 -6.31 10.24 30.56
N ALA A 519 -5.31 11.07 30.88
CA ALA A 519 -5.17 11.66 32.19
C ALA A 519 -6.47 12.38 32.59
N ALA A 520 -6.89 12.12 33.83
CA ALA A 520 -8.12 12.66 34.40
C ALA A 520 -8.01 14.19 34.48
N VAL A 521 -8.64 14.87 33.53
CA VAL A 521 -8.81 16.31 33.50
C VAL A 521 -10.30 16.56 33.37
N ASP A 522 -10.81 17.52 34.14
CA ASP A 522 -12.20 17.93 34.41
C ASP A 522 -13.15 18.10 33.20
N PHE A 523 -12.70 17.79 31.98
CA PHE A 523 -13.44 17.94 30.74
C PHE A 523 -14.26 16.72 30.34
N ASP A 524 -14.11 15.54 30.97
CA ASP A 524 -14.83 14.31 30.58
C ASP A 524 -16.30 14.25 31.05
N GLY A 525 -16.80 15.30 31.72
CA GLY A 525 -18.20 15.36 32.17
C GLY A 525 -19.23 15.15 31.04
N TRP A 526 -18.88 15.46 29.79
CA TRP A 526 -19.73 15.23 28.62
C TRP A 526 -20.07 13.75 28.41
N ARG A 527 -19.19 12.80 28.79
CA ARG A 527 -19.45 11.35 28.62
C ARG A 527 -20.69 10.88 29.36
N GLN A 528 -21.04 11.59 30.43
CA GLN A 528 -22.22 11.26 31.19
C GLN A 528 -23.51 11.67 30.48
N LEU A 529 -23.46 12.59 29.52
CA LEU A 529 -24.66 13.12 28.84
C LEU A 529 -24.97 12.44 27.51
N VAL A 530 -24.04 11.64 26.99
CA VAL A 530 -24.11 11.14 25.62
C VAL A 530 -24.04 9.62 25.55
N SER A 531 -24.69 9.04 24.55
CA SER A 531 -24.45 7.66 24.12
C SER A 531 -23.35 7.64 23.04
N VAL A 532 -22.31 6.84 23.25
CA VAL A 532 -21.18 6.73 22.32
C VAL A 532 -21.38 5.55 21.37
N VAL A 533 -21.24 5.78 20.07
CA VAL A 533 -21.44 4.77 19.02
C VAL A 533 -20.27 4.81 18.01
N PRO A 534 -19.77 3.65 17.53
CA PRO A 534 -18.79 3.63 16.45
C PRO A 534 -19.44 3.97 15.10
N LEU A 535 -18.76 4.79 14.29
CA LEU A 535 -19.14 5.14 12.92
C LEU A 535 -18.19 4.49 11.92
N ASN A 536 -18.73 3.87 10.87
CA ASN A 536 -17.91 3.20 9.86
C ASN A 536 -17.52 4.09 8.66
N ASP A 537 -18.17 5.25 8.46
CA ASP A 537 -17.93 6.13 7.31
C ASP A 537 -18.34 7.61 7.60
N PHE A 538 -17.97 8.53 6.72
CA PHE A 538 -18.31 9.97 6.69
C PHE A 538 -19.67 10.30 6.05
N ARG A 539 -20.40 9.28 5.59
CA ARG A 539 -21.77 9.44 5.10
C ARG A 539 -22.71 9.88 6.23
N VAL A 540 -23.81 10.52 5.83
CA VAL A 540 -24.87 10.92 6.76
C VAL A 540 -25.40 9.67 7.45
N GLN A 541 -25.41 9.71 8.77
CA GLN A 541 -25.97 8.69 9.63
C GLN A 541 -27.42 9.05 9.89
N HIS A 542 -28.27 8.05 9.72
CA HIS A 542 -29.70 8.14 9.91
C HIS A 542 -30.02 7.41 11.23
N ARG A 543 -30.66 8.11 12.16
CA ARG A 543 -31.14 7.58 13.44
C ARG A 543 -32.64 7.72 13.49
N THR A 544 -33.30 6.68 12.97
CA THR A 544 -34.75 6.56 12.98
C THR A 544 -35.18 6.02 14.35
N ARG A 545 -35.94 6.82 15.07
CA ARG A 545 -36.64 6.40 16.28
C ARG A 545 -38.08 6.11 15.92
N TRP A 546 -38.64 5.09 16.54
CA TRP A 546 -40.07 4.80 16.47
C TRP A 546 -40.76 5.37 17.71
N GLY A 547 -41.94 5.94 17.51
CA GLY A 547 -42.83 6.33 18.59
C GLY A 547 -43.27 5.15 19.46
N GLY A 548 -44.00 5.46 20.52
CA GLY A 548 -44.53 4.46 21.44
C GLY A 548 -45.92 3.96 21.03
N TYR A 549 -46.30 2.80 21.54
CA TYR A 549 -47.70 2.36 21.50
C TYR A 549 -48.43 2.93 22.71
N GLY A 550 -49.64 3.46 22.51
CA GLY A 550 -50.48 3.86 23.63
C GLY A 550 -51.01 2.68 24.44
N ASP A 551 -51.65 2.99 25.56
CA ASP A 551 -52.33 2.03 26.43
C ASP A 551 -53.17 1.00 25.64
N LEU A 552 -53.00 -0.28 26.00
CA LEU A 552 -53.71 -1.38 25.35
C LEU A 552 -55.22 -1.28 25.64
N PRO A 553 -56.08 -1.25 24.61
CA PRO A 553 -57.52 -1.16 24.83
C PRO A 553 -58.05 -2.43 25.50
N ALA A 554 -58.97 -2.27 26.46
CA ALA A 554 -59.63 -3.40 27.10
C ALA A 554 -60.51 -4.14 26.09
N VAL A 555 -60.27 -5.43 25.91
CA VAL A 555 -61.06 -6.29 25.01
C VAL A 555 -62.17 -6.96 25.83
N ALA A 556 -63.43 -6.75 25.42
CA ALA A 556 -64.57 -7.40 26.04
C ALA A 556 -64.60 -8.91 25.72
N GLU A 557 -65.17 -9.73 26.62
CA GLU A 557 -65.29 -11.17 26.42
C GLU A 557 -66.11 -11.48 25.14
N GLY A 558 -65.47 -12.15 24.18
CA GLY A 558 -66.07 -12.50 22.88
C GLY A 558 -65.94 -11.44 21.77
N ALA A 559 -65.24 -10.32 22.02
CA ALA A 559 -64.98 -9.30 20.99
C ALA A 559 -63.64 -9.52 20.25
N ASP A 560 -63.58 -9.07 19.00
CA ASP A 560 -62.35 -9.09 18.20
C ASP A 560 -61.35 -8.01 18.68
N TYR A 561 -60.08 -8.38 18.73
CA TYR A 561 -58.98 -7.45 19.02
C TYR A 561 -58.91 -6.36 17.94
N GLN A 562 -58.96 -5.09 18.34
CA GLN A 562 -58.80 -3.97 17.42
C GLN A 562 -57.32 -3.80 17.03
N PRO A 563 -57.01 -3.49 15.74
CA PRO A 563 -55.64 -3.24 15.33
C PRO A 563 -55.10 -1.99 16.02
N LEU A 564 -53.92 -2.10 16.63
CA LEU A 564 -53.22 -0.96 17.21
C LEU A 564 -52.71 -0.03 16.10
N GLY A 565 -52.78 1.29 16.31
CA GLY A 565 -52.12 2.25 15.44
C GLY A 565 -50.61 2.03 15.50
N SER A 566 -49.95 1.94 14.35
CA SER A 566 -48.49 1.83 14.31
C SER A 566 -47.86 3.20 14.61
N PRO A 567 -46.83 3.26 15.47
CA PRO A 567 -46.16 4.52 15.79
C PRO A 567 -45.46 5.11 14.57
N THR A 568 -45.39 6.43 14.49
CA THR A 568 -44.62 7.13 13.44
C THR A 568 -43.13 7.21 13.78
N ASP A 569 -42.30 7.61 12.81
CA ASP A 569 -40.86 7.70 12.96
C ASP A 569 -40.32 9.14 13.01
N GLU A 570 -39.35 9.37 13.90
CA GLU A 570 -38.56 10.59 14.02
C GLU A 570 -37.12 10.28 13.62
N GLU A 571 -36.56 11.03 12.66
CA GLU A 571 -35.21 10.77 12.14
C GLU A 571 -34.24 11.89 12.49
N ALA A 572 -33.28 11.59 13.37
CA ALA A 572 -32.12 12.46 13.60
C ALA A 572 -30.99 12.09 12.63
N THR A 573 -30.37 13.09 12.00
CA THR A 573 -29.24 12.87 11.08
C THR A 573 -28.00 13.62 11.52
N TYR A 574 -26.83 12.98 11.37
CA TYR A 574 -25.55 13.62 11.62
C TYR A 574 -24.41 12.98 10.83
N ARG A 575 -23.28 13.67 10.74
CA ARG A 575 -22.09 13.16 10.04
C ARG A 575 -20.81 13.39 10.82
N ALA A 576 -19.86 12.47 10.68
CA ALA A 576 -18.52 12.65 11.23
C ALA A 576 -17.80 13.81 10.50
N THR A 577 -17.20 14.71 11.28
CA THR A 577 -16.37 15.82 10.75
C THR A 577 -14.95 15.72 11.28
N LYS A 578 -13.97 16.01 10.43
CA LYS A 578 -12.55 16.05 10.81
C LYS A 578 -12.25 17.37 11.52
N ARG A 579 -11.69 17.32 12.71
CA ARG A 579 -11.18 18.48 13.45
C ARG A 579 -9.71 18.26 13.76
N GLY A 580 -8.89 19.28 13.56
CA GLY A 580 -7.44 19.14 13.67
C GLY A 580 -6.72 20.43 13.31
N GLY A 581 -5.42 20.46 13.57
CA GLY A 581 -4.57 21.60 13.31
C GLY A 581 -3.13 21.15 13.12
N THR A 582 -2.31 22.05 12.58
CA THR A 582 -0.88 21.84 12.40
C THR A 582 -0.10 22.82 13.25
N GLU A 583 0.93 22.33 13.95
CA GLU A 583 1.89 23.16 14.69
C GLU A 583 3.28 22.94 14.11
N ASP A 584 3.99 24.04 13.85
CA ASP A 584 5.35 24.00 13.30
C ASP A 584 6.40 24.11 14.42
N VAL A 585 7.36 23.20 14.42
CA VAL A 585 8.56 23.25 15.25
C VAL A 585 9.75 23.59 14.35
N THR A 586 10.33 24.76 14.52
CA THR A 586 11.47 25.20 13.70
C THR A 586 12.81 24.71 14.25
N LEU A 587 13.86 24.70 13.41
CA LEU A 587 15.22 24.37 13.83
C LEU A 587 15.71 25.26 14.98
N GLU A 588 15.39 26.56 14.96
CA GLU A 588 15.75 27.48 16.03
C GLU A 588 15.06 27.13 17.35
N MET A 589 13.80 26.68 17.29
CA MET A 589 13.09 26.20 18.47
C MET A 589 13.77 24.95 19.05
N ILE A 590 14.23 24.01 18.21
CA ILE A 590 14.94 22.81 18.66
C ILE A 590 16.30 23.17 19.26
N LYS A 591 17.04 24.08 18.62
CA LYS A 591 18.39 24.45 19.04
C LYS A 591 18.41 25.30 20.30
N ASN A 592 17.38 26.11 20.53
CA ASN A 592 17.25 27.00 21.69
C ASN A 592 16.33 26.43 22.78
N ASP A 593 15.97 25.14 22.74
CA ASP A 593 15.08 24.49 23.72
C ASP A 593 15.79 24.19 25.06
N ASP A 594 16.12 25.24 25.81
CA ASP A 594 16.66 25.12 27.17
C ASP A 594 15.56 25.01 28.25
N VAL A 595 14.30 25.35 27.89
CA VAL A 595 13.15 25.47 28.82
C VAL A 595 12.14 24.30 28.67
N GLY A 596 12.41 23.37 27.76
CA GLY A 596 11.54 22.21 27.49
C GLY A 596 10.17 22.62 26.94
N VAL A 597 10.12 23.65 26.09
CA VAL A 597 8.88 24.11 25.46
C VAL A 597 8.37 23.03 24.51
N ILE A 598 9.27 22.36 23.79
CA ILE A 598 8.95 21.27 22.86
C ILE A 598 8.26 20.11 23.60
N ARG A 599 8.69 19.82 24.83
CA ARG A 599 8.07 18.80 25.70
C ARG A 599 6.60 19.04 25.97
N ARG A 600 6.18 20.31 26.06
CA ARG A 600 4.83 20.70 26.46
C ARG A 600 3.86 20.73 25.29
N ILE A 601 4.34 20.80 24.04
CA ILE A 601 3.49 20.92 22.85
C ILE A 601 2.49 19.75 22.75
N PRO A 602 2.91 18.47 22.83
CA PRO A 602 1.97 17.35 22.71
C PRO A 602 0.91 17.34 23.82
N GLY A 603 1.31 17.65 25.06
CA GLY A 603 0.37 17.73 26.20
C GLY A 603 -0.64 18.88 26.05
N LYS A 604 -0.21 20.04 25.51
CA LYS A 604 -1.11 21.17 25.25
C LYS A 604 -2.06 20.88 24.08
N LEU A 605 -1.58 20.22 23.02
CA LEU A 605 -2.41 19.77 21.90
C LEU A 605 -3.46 18.75 22.35
N SER A 606 -3.07 17.79 23.17
CA SER A 606 -3.96 16.80 23.76
C SER A 606 -5.08 17.45 24.59
N ARG A 607 -4.72 18.37 25.48
CA ARG A 607 -5.70 19.14 26.28
C ARG A 607 -6.62 20.00 25.40
N ALA A 608 -6.09 20.59 24.33
CA ALA A 608 -6.88 21.36 23.38
C ALA A 608 -7.91 20.48 22.66
N ALA A 609 -7.51 19.30 22.19
CA ALA A 609 -8.40 18.34 21.54
C ALA A 609 -9.53 17.85 22.47
N LYS A 610 -9.20 17.55 23.73
CA LYS A 610 -10.18 17.16 24.76
C LYS A 610 -11.17 18.29 25.05
N ARG A 611 -10.67 19.52 25.18
CA ARG A 611 -11.49 20.72 25.37
C ARG A 611 -12.41 20.99 24.19
N THR A 612 -11.96 20.79 22.94
CA THR A 612 -12.82 20.98 21.76
C THR A 612 -13.93 19.93 21.66
N LEU A 613 -13.68 18.69 22.07
CA LEU A 613 -14.70 17.65 22.13
C LEU A 613 -15.76 17.99 23.18
N ALA A 614 -15.33 18.35 24.38
CA ALA A 614 -16.24 18.68 25.47
C ALA A 614 -17.09 19.93 25.14
N LYS A 615 -16.47 20.97 24.56
CA LYS A 615 -17.22 22.15 24.06
C LYS A 615 -18.25 21.77 23.00
N PHE A 616 -17.90 20.90 22.05
CA PHE A 616 -18.84 20.46 21.02
C PHE A 616 -20.11 19.85 21.61
N VAL A 617 -20.00 19.03 22.66
CA VAL A 617 -21.16 18.44 23.33
C VAL A 617 -21.96 19.48 24.13
N PHE A 618 -21.28 20.27 24.98
CA PHE A 618 -21.96 21.27 25.80
C PHE A 618 -22.57 22.42 24.97
N ASP A 619 -22.05 22.67 23.78
CA ASP A 619 -22.58 23.67 22.84
C ASP A 619 -23.96 23.29 22.30
N PHE A 620 -24.34 21.99 22.26
CA PHE A 620 -25.73 21.60 21.97
C PHE A 620 -26.71 22.18 23.00
N LEU A 621 -26.33 22.16 24.28
CA LEU A 621 -27.16 22.70 25.37
C LEU A 621 -27.09 24.24 25.44
N ARG A 622 -25.92 24.81 25.13
CA ARG A 622 -25.70 26.26 25.18
C ARG A 622 -26.38 27.00 24.03
N ASN A 623 -26.09 26.60 22.79
CA ASN A 623 -26.50 27.34 21.59
C ASN A 623 -27.97 27.12 21.23
N ASN A 624 -28.60 26.07 21.78
CA ASN A 624 -30.00 25.74 21.56
C ASN A 624 -30.37 25.64 20.08
N GLN A 625 -29.60 24.86 19.31
CA GLN A 625 -29.82 24.72 17.87
C GLN A 625 -31.10 23.95 17.55
N ALA A 626 -31.60 24.12 16.32
CA ALA A 626 -32.72 23.35 15.82
C ALA A 626 -32.36 21.86 15.72
N ILE A 627 -33.28 20.99 16.12
CA ILE A 627 -33.14 19.52 16.11
C ILE A 627 -33.93 18.92 14.94
N TYR A 628 -34.16 17.60 14.95
CA TYR A 628 -34.80 16.85 13.86
C TYR A 628 -36.24 17.29 13.54
N ASP A 629 -36.95 17.88 14.49
CA ASP A 629 -38.33 18.39 14.34
C ASP A 629 -38.39 19.84 13.81
N GLY A 630 -37.24 20.45 13.51
CA GLY A 630 -37.12 21.83 13.04
C GLY A 630 -37.29 22.91 14.13
N LYS A 631 -37.53 22.53 15.39
CA LYS A 631 -37.59 23.42 16.55
C LYS A 631 -36.27 23.39 17.32
N ALA A 632 -36.02 24.42 18.13
CA ALA A 632 -34.85 24.44 19.01
C ALA A 632 -34.94 23.34 20.07
N LEU A 633 -33.80 22.80 20.52
CA LEU A 633 -33.73 21.78 21.58
C LEU A 633 -34.62 22.14 22.79
N PHE A 634 -34.47 23.35 23.30
CA PHE A 634 -35.28 23.95 24.35
C PHE A 634 -36.29 24.90 23.76
N HIS A 635 -37.57 24.53 23.83
CA HIS A 635 -38.67 25.30 23.27
C HIS A 635 -39.93 25.16 24.14
N ALA A 636 -40.81 26.16 24.09
CA ALA A 636 -42.07 26.13 24.83
C ALA A 636 -42.95 24.92 24.44
N ASP A 637 -43.03 24.62 23.13
CA ASP A 637 -43.79 23.49 22.60
C ASP A 637 -43.25 22.11 23.04
N HIS A 638 -41.96 22.04 23.40
CA HIS A 638 -41.35 20.84 23.94
C HIS A 638 -41.58 20.70 25.45
N GLY A 639 -42.17 21.72 26.10
CA GLY A 639 -42.40 21.73 27.54
C GLY A 639 -41.12 21.65 28.38
N ASN A 640 -39.98 22.04 27.81
CA ASN A 640 -38.65 21.84 28.40
C ASN A 640 -37.84 23.14 28.62
N LEU A 641 -38.48 24.30 28.45
CA LEU A 641 -37.90 25.63 28.66
C LEU A 641 -38.54 26.35 29.86
N PHE A 642 -37.69 26.84 30.76
CA PHE A 642 -38.05 27.55 31.99
C PHE A 642 -37.28 28.88 32.09
N THR A 643 -37.63 29.71 33.07
CA THR A 643 -36.98 31.01 33.31
C THR A 643 -36.59 31.29 34.77
N ALA A 644 -36.83 30.32 35.66
CA ALA A 644 -36.57 30.48 37.08
C ALA A 644 -35.09 30.28 37.42
N ALA A 645 -34.57 31.12 38.33
CA ALA A 645 -33.24 30.95 38.89
C ALA A 645 -33.10 29.61 39.62
N LEU A 646 -31.86 29.14 39.78
CA LEU A 646 -31.57 27.85 40.41
C LEU A 646 -31.98 27.85 41.89
N ASP A 647 -33.07 27.16 42.21
CA ASP A 647 -33.51 26.91 43.58
C ASP A 647 -34.17 25.51 43.70
N LYS A 648 -34.53 25.12 44.93
CA LYS A 648 -35.20 23.83 45.19
C LYS A 648 -36.54 23.73 44.44
N THR A 649 -37.29 24.81 44.34
CA THR A 649 -38.62 24.82 43.73
C THR A 649 -38.55 24.65 42.22
N ALA A 650 -37.63 25.35 41.56
CA ALA A 650 -37.39 25.27 40.13
C ALA A 650 -36.83 23.90 39.73
N LEU A 651 -35.92 23.33 40.53
CA LEU A 651 -35.43 21.97 40.28
C LEU A 651 -36.57 20.93 40.36
N ALA A 652 -37.50 21.08 41.32
CA ALA A 652 -38.69 20.24 41.39
C ALA A 652 -39.62 20.42 40.17
N ALA A 653 -39.74 21.65 39.65
CA ALA A 653 -40.51 21.94 38.45
C ALA A 653 -39.90 21.27 37.21
N HIS A 654 -38.58 21.33 37.03
CA HIS A 654 -37.85 20.64 35.95
C HIS A 654 -38.05 19.12 36.03
N ARG A 655 -37.91 18.54 37.22
CA ARG A 655 -38.19 17.11 37.45
C ARG A 655 -39.62 16.73 37.06
N LEU A 656 -40.61 17.52 37.50
CA LEU A 656 -42.01 17.26 37.17
C LEU A 656 -42.29 17.40 35.68
N ALA A 657 -41.62 18.33 34.99
CA ALA A 657 -41.74 18.50 33.56
C ALA A 657 -41.21 17.28 32.80
N MET A 658 -40.03 16.77 33.17
CA MET A 658 -39.48 15.54 32.60
C MET A 658 -40.37 14.32 32.85
N LEU A 659 -40.90 14.17 34.06
CA LEU A 659 -41.85 13.10 34.40
C LEU A 659 -43.16 13.16 33.59
N LYS A 660 -43.55 14.37 33.14
CA LYS A 660 -44.78 14.60 32.38
C LYS A 660 -44.58 14.56 30.87
N GLN A 661 -43.35 14.40 30.39
CA GLN A 661 -43.09 14.22 28.97
C GLN A 661 -43.83 12.99 28.47
N THR A 662 -44.53 13.13 27.34
CA THR A 662 -45.29 12.05 26.71
C THR A 662 -44.49 11.45 25.57
N GLU A 663 -44.77 10.18 25.29
CA GLU A 663 -44.24 9.51 24.11
C GLU A 663 -44.75 10.18 22.83
N MET A 664 -44.03 9.97 21.72
CA MET A 664 -44.53 10.36 20.42
C MET A 664 -45.74 9.49 20.07
N ASP A 665 -46.82 10.11 19.57
CA ASP A 665 -48.11 9.48 19.21
C ASP A 665 -48.91 8.82 20.35
N SER A 666 -48.40 8.85 21.58
CA SER A 666 -49.12 8.42 22.79
C SER A 666 -49.21 9.54 23.81
N ASN A 667 -50.33 9.60 24.55
CA ASN A 667 -50.46 10.50 25.70
C ASN A 667 -49.87 9.91 26.98
N ASP A 668 -49.27 8.72 26.88
CA ASP A 668 -48.65 8.04 28.01
C ASP A 668 -47.34 8.73 28.39
N ARG A 669 -47.13 8.83 29.70
CA ARG A 669 -45.98 9.52 30.28
C ARG A 669 -44.79 8.57 30.34
N ILE A 670 -43.65 9.03 29.84
CA ILE A 670 -42.39 8.26 29.83
C ILE A 670 -41.87 8.03 31.26
N GLY A 671 -42.16 8.96 32.19
CA GLY A 671 -41.77 8.81 33.60
C GLY A 671 -40.27 8.98 33.87
N ILE A 672 -39.54 9.66 32.99
CA ILE A 672 -38.10 9.96 33.15
C ILE A 672 -37.85 11.05 34.20
N THR A 673 -36.75 10.92 34.93
CA THR A 673 -36.31 11.92 35.93
C THR A 673 -34.90 12.44 35.63
N PRO A 674 -34.59 13.70 35.98
CA PRO A 674 -33.24 14.23 35.83
C PRO A 674 -32.28 13.58 36.84
N THR A 675 -31.15 13.08 36.36
CA THR A 675 -30.06 12.52 37.17
C THR A 675 -28.84 13.43 37.20
N ARG A 676 -28.75 14.39 36.28
CA ARG A 676 -27.61 15.30 36.14
C ARG A 676 -28.06 16.76 36.10
N LEU A 677 -27.30 17.60 36.79
CA LEU A 677 -27.46 19.05 36.84
C LEU A 677 -26.23 19.68 36.18
N ILE A 678 -26.44 20.37 35.06
CA ILE A 678 -25.39 21.08 34.31
C ILE A 678 -25.51 22.57 34.63
N VAL A 679 -24.44 23.13 35.18
CA VAL A 679 -24.40 24.53 35.65
C VAL A 679 -23.12 25.23 35.21
N PRO A 680 -23.13 26.56 35.06
CA PRO A 680 -21.92 27.35 34.93
C PRO A 680 -21.12 27.27 36.25
N VAL A 681 -19.82 27.58 36.18
CA VAL A 681 -18.91 27.44 37.35
C VAL A 681 -19.29 28.35 38.51
N GLU A 682 -19.93 29.47 38.23
CA GLU A 682 -20.43 30.45 39.19
C GLU A 682 -21.57 29.88 40.06
N LEU A 683 -22.39 28.97 39.51
CA LEU A 683 -23.51 28.33 40.23
C LEU A 683 -23.13 27.00 40.88
N GLN A 684 -21.87 26.55 40.76
CA GLN A 684 -21.46 25.25 41.27
C GLN A 684 -21.66 25.13 42.79
N GLU A 685 -21.30 26.15 43.56
CA GLU A 685 -21.48 26.14 45.03
C GLU A 685 -22.97 26.11 45.39
N ALA A 686 -23.78 26.96 44.75
CA ALA A 686 -25.22 27.01 44.94
C ALA A 686 -25.87 25.64 44.62
N ALA A 687 -25.45 24.99 43.53
CA ALA A 687 -25.91 23.66 43.15
C ALA A 687 -25.56 22.59 44.21
N VAL A 688 -24.35 22.60 44.76
CA VAL A 688 -23.94 21.64 45.80
C VAL A 688 -24.75 21.90 47.09
N ASP A 689 -24.96 23.16 47.45
CA ASP A 689 -25.70 23.54 48.66
C ASP A 689 -27.18 23.13 48.62
N LEU A 690 -27.79 23.00 47.43
CA LEU A 690 -29.15 22.47 47.30
C LEU A 690 -29.31 21.06 47.87
N PHE A 691 -28.28 20.22 47.74
CA PHE A 691 -28.30 18.82 48.18
C PHE A 691 -27.75 18.62 49.60
N LYS A 692 -27.08 19.63 50.18
CA LYS A 692 -26.65 19.58 51.58
C LYS A 692 -27.85 19.65 52.52
N LEU A 693 -27.77 18.93 53.63
CA LEU A 693 -28.73 19.06 54.74
C LEU A 693 -28.66 20.47 55.32
N ALA A 694 -29.82 21.06 55.59
CA ALA A 694 -29.91 22.35 56.30
C ALA A 694 -29.95 22.10 57.83
N THR A 695 -30.32 23.10 58.62
CA THR A 695 -30.48 22.97 60.10
C THR A 695 -31.56 21.96 60.52
N ASN A 696 -32.39 21.49 59.58
CA ASN A 696 -33.33 20.40 59.79
C ASN A 696 -32.62 19.05 59.66
N ASN A 697 -32.78 18.18 60.66
CA ASN A 697 -32.16 16.85 60.70
C ASN A 697 -32.78 15.83 59.74
N GLU A 698 -33.90 16.17 59.07
CA GLU A 698 -34.58 15.31 58.09
C GLU A 698 -34.25 15.76 56.65
N LYS A 699 -33.95 14.80 55.78
CA LYS A 699 -33.73 15.06 54.35
C LYS A 699 -35.04 15.42 53.67
N THR A 700 -35.08 16.56 52.98
CA THR A 700 -36.16 16.83 52.02
C THR A 700 -36.08 15.85 50.83
N PHE A 701 -37.20 15.65 50.12
CA PHE A 701 -37.24 14.77 48.95
C PHE A 701 -36.14 15.09 47.92
N ILE A 702 -35.87 16.39 47.69
CA ILE A 702 -34.83 16.84 46.75
C ILE A 702 -33.42 16.51 47.25
N GLN A 703 -33.15 16.62 48.56
CA GLN A 703 -31.87 16.24 49.18
C GLN A 703 -31.66 14.72 49.23
N THR A 704 -32.70 13.93 48.95
CA THR A 704 -32.60 12.47 48.81
C THR A 704 -32.22 12.07 47.38
N LEU A 705 -32.44 12.95 46.39
CA LEU A 705 -32.01 12.74 45.01
C LEU A 705 -30.48 12.86 44.94
N THR A 706 -29.81 11.80 44.51
CA THR A 706 -28.37 11.83 44.21
C THR A 706 -28.19 12.26 42.76
N MET A 707 -28.16 13.58 42.51
CA MET A 707 -27.86 14.12 41.19
C MET A 707 -26.37 14.42 41.04
N ASN A 708 -25.80 14.13 39.86
CA ASN A 708 -24.42 14.53 39.56
C ASN A 708 -24.37 15.97 39.04
N ILE A 709 -23.49 16.79 39.62
CA ILE A 709 -23.32 18.20 39.25
C ILE A 709 -22.15 18.30 38.28
N ILE A 710 -22.42 18.84 37.09
CA ILE A 710 -21.44 19.01 36.02
C ILE A 710 -21.20 20.52 35.81
N PRO A 711 -20.10 21.07 36.35
CA PRO A 711 -19.75 22.47 36.13
C PRO A 711 -19.14 22.66 34.74
N VAL A 712 -19.65 23.63 33.97
CA VAL A 712 -19.17 23.94 32.62
C VAL A 712 -18.34 25.22 32.63
N TRP A 713 -17.03 25.07 32.52
CA TRP A 713 -16.02 26.12 32.73
C TRP A 713 -15.98 27.27 31.70
N TYR A 714 -16.78 27.22 30.63
CA TYR A 714 -16.72 28.21 29.55
C TYR A 714 -18.08 28.83 29.19
N TRP A 715 -19.14 28.44 29.90
CA TRP A 715 -20.41 29.14 29.79
C TRP A 715 -20.23 30.55 30.32
N THR A 716 -20.65 31.55 29.54
CA THR A 716 -20.47 32.97 29.89
C THR A 716 -21.70 33.54 30.59
N ASP A 717 -22.84 32.86 30.46
CA ASP A 717 -24.03 33.16 31.21
C ASP A 717 -23.90 32.49 32.59
N ALA A 718 -23.91 33.31 33.63
CA ALA A 718 -23.72 32.86 35.00
C ALA A 718 -25.00 32.34 35.64
N ASN A 719 -26.17 32.49 35.02
CA ASN A 719 -27.46 32.18 35.63
C ASN A 719 -28.18 31.00 34.97
N ASP A 720 -27.93 30.77 33.68
CA ASP A 720 -28.53 29.67 32.92
C ASP A 720 -28.11 28.29 33.46
N TRP A 721 -29.07 27.37 33.57
CA TRP A 721 -28.78 26.00 34.03
C TRP A 721 -29.66 24.97 33.31
N CYS A 722 -29.16 23.74 33.20
CA CYS A 722 -29.83 22.64 32.51
C CYS A 722 -29.88 21.39 33.38
N THR A 723 -30.88 20.54 33.16
CA THR A 723 -30.90 19.17 33.71
C THR A 723 -31.03 18.14 32.62
N ALA A 724 -30.43 16.97 32.85
CA ALA A 724 -30.43 15.86 31.91
C ALA A 724 -30.78 14.54 32.62
N ALA A 725 -31.46 13.65 31.89
CA ALA A 725 -31.71 12.26 32.27
C ALA A 725 -30.47 11.37 32.00
N ASP A 726 -30.49 10.14 32.52
CA ASP A 726 -29.48 9.13 32.18
C ASP A 726 -29.56 8.74 30.69
N PRO A 727 -28.47 8.69 29.88
CA PRO A 727 -28.57 8.25 28.50
C PRO A 727 -28.93 6.77 28.41
N LEU A 728 -28.79 6.01 29.51
CA LEU A 728 -29.30 4.63 29.61
C LEU A 728 -30.83 4.56 29.71
N ASP A 729 -31.47 5.55 30.35
CA ASP A 729 -32.93 5.63 30.39
C ASP A 729 -33.47 6.15 29.05
N ILE A 730 -32.86 7.24 28.56
CA ILE A 730 -33.26 7.87 27.31
C ILE A 730 -32.06 8.54 26.64
N PRO A 731 -31.63 8.09 25.43
CA PRO A 731 -30.49 8.68 24.75
C PRO A 731 -30.87 10.07 24.22
N GLY A 732 -30.38 11.11 24.89
CA GLY A 732 -30.64 12.49 24.50
C GLY A 732 -29.69 13.03 23.43
N ILE A 733 -28.39 12.75 23.55
CA ILE A 733 -27.37 13.15 22.57
C ILE A 733 -26.57 11.90 22.20
N GLU A 734 -26.42 11.66 20.90
CA GLU A 734 -25.55 10.61 20.39
C GLU A 734 -24.24 11.20 19.85
N MET A 735 -23.13 10.56 20.22
CA MET A 735 -21.79 10.88 19.74
C MET A 735 -21.22 9.71 18.95
N GLY A 736 -20.86 9.98 17.70
CA GLY A 736 -20.26 9.02 16.80
C GLY A 736 -18.77 9.29 16.57
N PHE A 737 -17.93 8.28 16.80
CA PHE A 737 -16.49 8.33 16.50
C PHE A 737 -16.15 7.43 15.32
N LEU A 738 -15.36 7.93 14.36
CA LEU A 738 -14.98 7.14 13.19
C LEU A 738 -14.14 5.92 13.63
N ASP A 739 -14.48 4.74 13.12
CA ASP A 739 -13.90 3.44 13.43
C ASP A 739 -13.88 3.10 14.94
N GLY A 740 -14.74 3.76 15.74
CA GLY A 740 -14.74 3.63 17.19
C GLY A 740 -13.51 4.25 17.87
N LYS A 741 -12.71 5.05 17.16
CA LYS A 741 -11.53 5.72 17.71
C LYS A 741 -11.90 7.01 18.43
N GLU A 742 -12.07 6.92 19.75
CA GLU A 742 -12.28 8.09 20.63
C GLU A 742 -11.01 8.96 20.82
N GLU A 743 -9.85 8.44 20.45
CA GLU A 743 -8.57 9.09 20.71
C GLU A 743 -8.09 9.92 19.50
N PRO A 744 -7.51 11.11 19.74
CA PRO A 744 -6.91 11.89 18.67
C PRO A 744 -5.63 11.22 18.14
N GLU A 745 -5.42 11.32 16.84
CA GLU A 745 -4.23 10.84 16.14
C GLU A 745 -3.25 11.99 15.93
N LEU A 746 -1.96 11.74 16.15
CA LEU A 746 -0.87 12.68 15.85
C LEU A 746 -0.04 12.16 14.68
N PHE A 747 0.27 13.05 13.74
CA PHE A 747 1.16 12.77 12.62
C PHE A 747 2.33 13.74 12.68
N VAL A 748 3.52 13.24 12.40
CA VAL A 748 4.74 14.04 12.25
C VAL A 748 5.17 13.99 10.79
N GLN A 749 5.51 15.13 10.22
CA GLN A 749 6.10 15.18 8.89
C GLN A 749 7.57 14.76 8.96
N ASP A 750 7.86 13.52 8.55
CA ASP A 750 9.19 12.89 8.71
C ASP A 750 10.13 13.14 7.52
N SER A 751 9.65 13.20 6.27
CA SER A 751 10.53 13.20 5.10
C SER A 751 11.40 14.47 4.99
N PRO A 752 12.73 14.40 5.17
CA PRO A 752 13.60 15.58 5.14
C PRO A 752 13.78 16.15 3.73
N THR A 753 13.46 15.37 2.69
CA THR A 753 13.56 15.75 1.28
C THR A 753 12.25 16.28 0.69
N LEU A 754 11.15 16.28 1.46
CA LEU A 754 9.83 16.66 0.96
C LEU A 754 9.08 17.57 1.95
N GLY A 755 8.57 18.69 1.43
CA GLY A 755 7.70 19.62 2.16
C GLY A 755 8.42 20.66 3.02
N SER A 756 7.82 21.07 4.14
CA SER A 756 8.22 22.24 4.94
C SER A 756 9.62 22.11 5.56
N MET A 757 10.08 20.88 5.80
CA MET A 757 11.43 20.62 6.30
C MET A 757 12.51 20.98 5.26
N PHE A 758 12.27 20.69 3.97
CA PHE A 758 13.20 21.03 2.89
C PHE A 758 13.16 22.51 2.51
N ALA A 759 11.97 23.11 2.56
CA ALA A 759 11.78 24.50 2.10
C ALA A 759 12.07 25.55 3.19
N ALA A 760 11.92 25.20 4.47
CA ALA A 760 11.91 26.18 5.56
C ALA A 760 12.47 25.67 6.91
N ASP A 761 13.10 24.49 6.95
CA ASP A 761 13.64 23.88 8.18
C ASP A 761 12.60 23.78 9.32
N LYS A 762 11.36 23.39 8.97
CA LYS A 762 10.24 23.22 9.91
C LYS A 762 9.74 21.78 9.97
N LEU A 763 9.63 21.26 11.19
CA LEU A 763 8.98 20.01 11.51
C LEU A 763 7.51 20.28 11.87
N THR A 764 6.57 19.80 11.05
CA THR A 764 5.14 20.04 11.28
C THR A 764 4.48 18.86 12.00
N TYR A 765 3.84 19.13 13.14
CA TYR A 765 2.96 18.21 13.86
C TYR A 765 1.52 18.44 13.43
N LYS A 766 0.79 17.37 13.10
CA LYS A 766 -0.62 17.42 12.74
C LYS A 766 -1.43 16.58 13.71
N ILE A 767 -2.36 17.22 14.43
CA ILE A 767 -3.35 16.51 15.24
C ILE A 767 -4.64 16.33 14.45
N ARG A 768 -5.27 15.16 14.55
CA ARG A 768 -6.53 14.83 13.89
C ARG A 768 -7.45 14.11 14.86
N HIS A 769 -8.68 14.58 14.97
CA HIS A 769 -9.74 13.93 15.72
C HIS A 769 -11.03 13.96 14.89
N ILE A 770 -11.69 12.81 14.75
CA ILE A 770 -12.82 12.64 13.83
C ILE A 770 -14.04 12.17 14.60
N TYR A 771 -15.03 13.05 14.72
CA TYR A 771 -16.26 12.76 15.45
C TYR A 771 -17.42 13.60 14.93
N GLY A 772 -18.63 13.09 15.12
CA GLY A 772 -19.90 13.77 14.86
C GLY A 772 -20.87 13.50 15.99
N GLY A 773 -21.95 14.25 16.06
CA GLY A 773 -23.03 13.99 17.01
C GLY A 773 -24.25 14.83 16.69
N ALA A 774 -25.38 14.42 17.24
CA ALA A 774 -26.64 15.14 17.18
C ALA A 774 -27.49 14.84 18.42
N VAL A 775 -28.45 15.73 18.67
CA VAL A 775 -29.51 15.48 19.64
C VAL A 775 -30.48 14.46 19.04
N THR A 776 -30.65 13.34 19.74
CA THR A 776 -31.59 12.27 19.40
C THR A 776 -32.92 12.42 20.12
N ASP A 777 -32.96 13.05 21.30
CA ASP A 777 -34.21 13.32 22.01
C ASP A 777 -34.14 14.59 22.87
N PHE A 778 -35.12 15.48 22.69
CA PHE A 778 -35.27 16.68 23.51
C PHE A 778 -35.85 16.39 24.90
N ARG A 779 -36.62 15.30 25.06
CA ARG A 779 -37.31 14.96 26.31
C ARG A 779 -36.33 14.61 27.44
N ALA A 780 -35.11 14.21 27.06
CA ALA A 780 -34.00 13.95 27.96
C ALA A 780 -33.47 15.20 28.68
N PHE A 781 -33.81 16.41 28.22
CA PHE A 781 -33.24 17.66 28.70
C PHE A 781 -34.30 18.69 29.07
N THR A 782 -34.00 19.52 30.06
CA THR A 782 -34.71 20.78 30.33
C THR A 782 -33.72 21.88 30.64
N LYS A 783 -34.06 23.13 30.32
CA LYS A 783 -33.21 24.31 30.53
C LYS A 783 -34.00 25.45 31.15
N ALA A 784 -33.36 26.16 32.07
CA ALA A 784 -33.82 27.45 32.56
C ALA A 784 -32.94 28.54 31.98
N VAL A 785 -33.57 29.50 31.28
CA VAL A 785 -32.91 30.71 30.77
C VAL A 785 -33.28 31.87 31.69
N VAL A 786 -32.34 32.33 32.50
CA VAL A 786 -32.60 33.26 33.60
C VAL A 786 -32.22 34.67 33.15
N ALA A 787 -33.20 35.58 33.16
CA ALA A 787 -33.06 36.95 32.65
C ALA A 787 -32.20 37.87 33.52
#